data_AF-A0A059PZE8-F1
#
_entry.id   AF-A0A059PZE8-F1
#
_cell.length_a   1.000
_cell.length_b   1.000
_cell.length_c   1.000
_cell.angle_alpha   90.00
_cell.angle_beta   90.00
_cell.angle_gamma   90.00
#
_symmetry.space_group_name_H-M   'P 1'
#
loop_
_entity.id
_entity.type
_entity.pdbx_description
1 polymer ?
#
loop_
_entity_poly.entity_id
_entity_poly.type
_entity_poly.pdbx_seq_one_letter_code
_entity_poly.pdbx_strand_id
1 'polypeptide(L)'
;MAAVPAAETLDGHKDRFDLGVFVGDLALDEEVTSDDESLEGLQQELDNCKNDQEVANILANGIKLREYTKGVENNIRQIELDSIQDYIKESENLVSLHDQIRDCDNILSQMETVLTGFQTEIGSISSEIKVLQEKSMDMGLKLKNRKAAESKLSKFVEDIIVPPRMIDIIVDGEVNDEYMKTLETLSKKIKFIDADPMVKSSKALKDVQPEVERLRQKAVSKIFEFVIQKFYALRKPKTNIQILQQSVLLKYKYTIIFLKEHAKEIYAEVRAAYIDTMNKVLSAHFRAYIQALEKLQMDIATSTDFLGVETRSTGFIFSIGKEPLKTRPSVFALGERINILKEIDQPALIPHIAEAKSQKYSYEVLFRSLQKLLIDTATSEYLFTDDFFGEESIFHDIFAGPIQVVDEHFNAVLLNCYDAIGIMLMIRIIHQHQLIMFKRRIPCLDSYLDKVNMSLWPRFKMVFDLHLNSLRNANIKTLWEDDVHPHYVTRRYAEFTASLAHLNVEHGDGQLDLNLERLRMAIEDLLVKLAKMFAKPKLQTIFLINNYDLTISILKEAGTEGGKAQQHFEEVLKSNIAIYVEELLLEQFSGLIKFVKSRPADETATNSEKASIAEVEPLVKDFASRYKAAIELMHYDVITSFSNFLCGMEILRATLAQLLLYYTRLSECVKRINGGSALNKDLVSISSILFEIKKYSRTF
;
A
#
# COMPACT_ATOMS: atom_id res chain seq x y z
N MET A 1 73.11 -4.58 -39.36
CA MET A 1 72.33 -5.65 -38.70
C MET A 1 71.14 -5.90 -39.61
N ALA A 2 71.14 -6.98 -40.38
CA ALA A 2 70.85 -8.38 -39.99
C ALA A 2 69.31 -8.64 -40.03
N ALA A 3 68.78 -9.67 -40.72
CA ALA A 3 69.45 -10.74 -41.46
C ALA A 3 68.66 -11.24 -42.71
N VAL A 4 69.33 -12.08 -43.51
CA VAL A 4 68.91 -12.87 -44.68
C VAL A 4 69.36 -14.32 -44.34
N PRO A 5 68.60 -15.42 -44.57
CA PRO A 5 68.25 -15.98 -45.90
C PRO A 5 66.82 -16.61 -45.94
N ALA A 6 66.35 -17.43 -46.91
CA ALA A 6 66.95 -18.16 -48.06
C ALA A 6 65.89 -18.33 -49.20
N ALA A 7 66.26 -18.42 -50.50
CA ALA A 7 66.51 -19.65 -51.30
C ALA A 7 65.24 -20.48 -51.67
N GLU A 8 65.05 -21.16 -52.82
CA GLU A 8 65.69 -21.27 -54.18
C GLU A 8 64.81 -22.29 -54.99
N THR A 9 64.70 -22.41 -56.34
CA THR A 9 65.03 -21.59 -57.55
C THR A 9 64.38 -22.22 -58.82
N LEU A 10 64.12 -21.41 -59.87
CA LEU A 10 63.90 -21.81 -61.31
C LEU A 10 62.62 -22.64 -61.62
N ASP A 11 62.12 -22.78 -62.86
CA ASP A 11 62.53 -22.33 -64.22
C ASP A 11 61.29 -21.72 -64.97
N GLY A 12 61.28 -21.17 -66.19
CA GLY A 12 62.03 -21.48 -67.42
C GLY A 12 61.15 -22.39 -68.31
N HIS A 13 60.40 -21.87 -69.28
CA HIS A 13 60.91 -21.35 -70.55
C HIS A 13 59.99 -20.31 -71.22
N LYS A 14 60.56 -19.54 -72.16
CA LYS A 14 59.81 -18.82 -73.21
C LYS A 14 59.77 -19.68 -74.47
N ASP A 15 58.86 -19.35 -75.37
CA ASP A 15 59.30 -19.03 -76.73
C ASP A 15 58.47 -17.90 -77.36
N ARG A 16 58.95 -17.35 -78.49
CA ARG A 16 58.55 -16.03 -78.99
C ARG A 16 58.04 -16.11 -80.43
N PHE A 17 57.05 -15.28 -80.77
CA PHE A 17 56.69 -15.01 -82.16
C PHE A 17 57.90 -14.50 -82.95
N ASP A 18 58.09 -15.02 -84.16
CA ASP A 18 58.86 -14.37 -85.21
C ASP A 18 58.12 -14.51 -86.54
N LEU A 19 58.26 -13.53 -87.44
CA LEU A 19 57.38 -13.38 -88.59
C LEU A 19 58.14 -12.86 -89.83
N GLY A 20 58.27 -13.69 -90.86
CA GLY A 20 58.65 -13.23 -92.21
C GLY A 20 59.90 -13.85 -92.83
N VAL A 21 59.84 -15.14 -93.21
CA VAL A 21 60.74 -15.74 -94.21
C VAL A 21 59.96 -16.74 -95.06
N PHE A 22 59.43 -16.34 -96.23
CA PHE A 22 59.38 -17.17 -97.47
C PHE A 22 58.92 -16.45 -98.76
N VAL A 23 59.36 -15.20 -98.97
CA VAL A 23 59.51 -14.59 -100.30
C VAL A 23 60.82 -13.79 -100.23
N GLY A 24 61.80 -13.92 -101.12
CA GLY A 24 61.89 -14.69 -102.37
C GLY A 24 62.37 -13.77 -103.48
N ASP A 25 63.68 -13.77 -103.77
CA ASP A 25 64.26 -12.95 -104.85
C ASP A 25 65.60 -13.54 -105.34
N LEU A 26 66.07 -13.11 -106.52
CA LEU A 26 67.23 -13.66 -107.22
C LEU A 26 68.48 -12.75 -107.19
N ALA A 27 69.66 -13.37 -107.29
CA ALA A 27 70.91 -12.75 -107.72
C ALA A 27 71.76 -13.77 -108.52
N LEU A 28 72.64 -13.28 -109.39
CA LEU A 28 73.39 -14.04 -110.39
C LEU A 28 74.92 -13.90 -110.22
N ASP A 29 75.65 -14.52 -111.16
CA ASP A 29 77.10 -14.43 -111.43
C ASP A 29 78.00 -15.20 -110.42
N GLU A 30 78.69 -16.29 -110.76
CA GLU A 30 79.71 -16.57 -111.82
C GLU A 30 81.16 -16.19 -111.43
N GLU A 31 82.00 -17.20 -111.18
CA GLU A 31 83.41 -17.26 -111.64
C GLU A 31 83.92 -18.74 -111.61
N VAL A 32 85.06 -19.05 -112.27
CA VAL A 32 85.37 -20.37 -112.86
C VAL A 32 86.86 -20.79 -112.73
N THR A 33 87.17 -22.10 -112.56
CA THR A 33 88.29 -22.84 -113.24
C THR A 33 88.39 -24.36 -112.90
N SER A 34 88.21 -25.23 -113.94
CA SER A 34 88.77 -26.60 -114.24
C SER A 34 88.77 -27.74 -113.16
N ASP A 35 89.07 -29.04 -113.40
CA ASP A 35 89.39 -29.94 -114.56
C ASP A 35 88.38 -31.17 -114.57
N ASP A 36 88.53 -32.44 -115.02
CA ASP A 36 89.52 -33.37 -115.65
C ASP A 36 88.75 -34.59 -116.31
N GLU A 37 89.38 -35.55 -117.02
CA GLU A 37 88.68 -36.58 -117.87
C GLU A 37 89.18 -38.07 -117.83
N SER A 38 88.37 -39.04 -118.35
CA SER A 38 88.82 -40.37 -118.86
C SER A 38 87.74 -41.16 -119.69
N LEU A 39 88.14 -42.15 -120.52
CA LEU A 39 87.30 -42.92 -121.49
C LEU A 39 87.79 -44.37 -121.77
N GLU A 40 86.90 -45.37 -121.90
CA GLU A 40 87.20 -46.72 -122.48
C GLU A 40 85.89 -47.50 -122.87
N GLY A 41 85.89 -48.41 -123.87
CA GLY A 41 84.79 -49.41 -124.01
C GLY A 41 84.32 -49.99 -125.38
N LEU A 42 84.80 -49.53 -126.55
CA LEU A 42 84.09 -49.75 -127.84
C LEU A 42 84.15 -51.14 -128.54
N GLN A 43 84.76 -52.17 -127.94
CA GLN A 43 85.10 -53.41 -128.68
C GLN A 43 83.96 -54.42 -128.84
N GLN A 44 82.92 -54.38 -127.99
CA GLN A 44 82.06 -55.54 -127.72
C GLN A 44 80.83 -55.69 -128.63
N GLU A 45 80.38 -54.63 -129.31
CA GLU A 45 79.13 -54.64 -130.08
C GLU A 45 79.24 -55.39 -131.43
N LEU A 46 80.46 -55.59 -131.94
CA LEU A 46 80.70 -55.98 -133.34
C LEU A 46 80.45 -57.47 -133.65
N ASP A 47 80.46 -58.36 -132.67
CA ASP A 47 80.34 -59.82 -132.91
C ASP A 47 78.90 -60.35 -132.90
N ASN A 48 77.95 -59.66 -132.29
CA ASN A 48 76.58 -60.16 -132.10
C ASN A 48 75.75 -60.22 -133.40
N CYS A 49 76.06 -59.40 -134.41
CA CYS A 49 75.21 -59.23 -135.60
C CYS A 49 75.31 -60.31 -136.69
N LYS A 50 75.91 -61.48 -136.42
CA LYS A 50 76.18 -62.52 -137.45
C LYS A 50 75.08 -63.55 -137.70
N ASN A 51 74.15 -63.76 -136.76
CA ASN A 51 73.38 -65.02 -136.69
C ASN A 51 71.86 -64.90 -136.94
N ASP A 52 71.31 -63.71 -137.22
CA ASP A 52 69.84 -63.56 -137.28
C ASP A 52 69.23 -63.98 -138.63
N GLN A 53 68.12 -64.71 -138.56
CA GLN A 53 67.53 -65.45 -139.66
C GLN A 53 66.45 -64.63 -140.40
N GLU A 54 65.90 -63.57 -139.79
CA GLU A 54 65.13 -62.56 -140.53
C GLU A 54 66.04 -61.75 -141.47
N VAL A 55 67.25 -61.40 -141.02
CA VAL A 55 68.24 -60.67 -141.83
C VAL A 55 68.62 -61.48 -143.08
N ALA A 56 68.72 -62.80 -142.96
CA ALA A 56 68.94 -63.70 -144.09
C ALA A 56 67.79 -63.68 -145.12
N ASN A 57 66.52 -63.72 -144.67
CA ASN A 57 65.35 -63.60 -145.55
C ASN A 57 65.25 -62.23 -146.22
N ILE A 58 65.63 -61.15 -145.52
CA ILE A 58 65.58 -59.79 -146.06
C ILE A 58 66.71 -59.58 -147.09
N LEU A 59 67.91 -60.10 -146.83
CA LEU A 59 69.01 -60.14 -147.81
C LEU A 59 68.66 -60.95 -149.07
N ALA A 60 67.93 -62.07 -148.93
CA ALA A 60 67.48 -62.88 -150.07
C ALA A 60 66.53 -62.12 -151.02
N ASN A 61 65.74 -61.19 -150.50
CA ASN A 61 64.87 -60.30 -151.30
C ASN A 61 65.59 -59.06 -151.86
N GLY A 62 66.89 -58.88 -151.60
CA GLY A 62 67.70 -57.77 -152.14
C GLY A 62 67.35 -56.38 -151.60
N ILE A 63 66.54 -56.28 -150.55
CA ILE A 63 66.05 -55.03 -149.95
C ILE A 63 66.67 -54.87 -148.55
N LYS A 64 66.82 -53.63 -148.07
CA LYS A 64 67.55 -53.31 -146.83
C LYS A 64 66.59 -53.15 -145.64
N LEU A 65 66.94 -53.73 -144.49
CA LEU A 65 66.16 -53.75 -143.24
C LEU A 65 65.48 -52.42 -142.84
N ARG A 66 66.16 -51.29 -143.11
CA ARG A 66 65.87 -49.97 -142.51
C ARG A 66 64.54 -49.34 -142.94
N GLU A 67 63.92 -49.81 -144.02
CA GLU A 67 62.66 -49.26 -144.51
C GLU A 67 61.44 -49.88 -143.80
N TYR A 68 61.56 -51.11 -143.27
CA TYR A 68 60.46 -51.82 -142.61
C TYR A 68 60.17 -51.28 -141.20
N THR A 69 61.21 -51.01 -140.40
CA THR A 69 61.08 -50.55 -139.01
C THR A 69 60.23 -49.28 -138.88
N LYS A 70 60.40 -48.33 -139.81
CA LYS A 70 59.63 -47.07 -139.86
C LYS A 70 58.12 -47.26 -140.08
N GLY A 71 57.70 -48.38 -140.66
CA GLY A 71 56.28 -48.70 -140.83
C GLY A 71 55.61 -49.03 -139.50
N VAL A 72 56.34 -49.66 -138.57
CA VAL A 72 55.81 -50.12 -137.28
C VAL A 72 55.72 -48.98 -136.27
N GLU A 73 56.74 -48.11 -136.18
CA GLU A 73 56.75 -46.96 -135.26
C GLU A 73 55.54 -46.02 -135.46
N ASN A 74 55.14 -45.79 -136.71
CA ASN A 74 54.01 -44.90 -137.03
C ASN A 74 52.67 -45.43 -136.52
N ASN A 75 52.44 -46.74 -136.57
CA ASN A 75 51.18 -47.35 -136.11
C ASN A 75 51.02 -47.25 -134.58
N ILE A 76 52.12 -47.32 -133.81
CA ILE A 76 52.08 -47.20 -132.35
C ILE A 76 51.71 -45.76 -131.94
N ARG A 77 52.37 -44.76 -132.54
CA ARG A 77 52.05 -43.34 -132.30
C ARG A 77 50.61 -42.95 -132.61
N GLN A 78 49.98 -43.62 -133.57
CA GLN A 78 48.57 -43.39 -133.91
C GLN A 78 47.64 -43.71 -132.72
N ILE A 79 47.88 -44.83 -132.03
CA ILE A 79 47.03 -45.34 -130.93
C ILE A 79 47.21 -44.53 -129.63
N GLU A 80 48.43 -44.05 -129.37
CA GLU A 80 48.72 -43.18 -128.22
C GLU A 80 47.95 -41.86 -128.30
N LEU A 81 47.86 -41.26 -129.50
CA LEU A 81 47.13 -40.01 -129.74
C LEU A 81 45.62 -40.17 -129.52
N ASP A 82 45.01 -41.24 -130.04
CA ASP A 82 43.58 -41.50 -129.88
C ASP A 82 43.19 -41.63 -128.39
N SER A 83 44.00 -42.33 -127.59
CA SER A 83 43.75 -42.52 -126.15
C SER A 83 43.87 -41.23 -125.34
N ILE A 84 44.81 -40.36 -125.70
CA ILE A 84 44.94 -39.01 -125.10
C ILE A 84 43.71 -38.16 -125.45
N GLN A 85 43.19 -38.28 -126.68
CA GLN A 85 42.08 -37.47 -127.15
C GLN A 85 40.74 -37.80 -126.47
N ASP A 86 40.50 -39.06 -126.06
CA ASP A 86 39.31 -39.42 -125.27
C ASP A 86 39.40 -38.97 -123.81
N TYR A 87 40.57 -39.04 -123.17
CA TYR A 87 40.77 -38.46 -121.83
C TYR A 87 40.56 -36.95 -121.80
N ILE A 88 40.91 -36.23 -122.88
CA ILE A 88 40.64 -34.79 -123.01
C ILE A 88 39.14 -34.51 -123.06
N LYS A 89 38.32 -35.33 -123.77
CA LYS A 89 36.86 -35.13 -123.86
C LYS A 89 36.15 -35.24 -122.51
N GLU A 90 36.43 -36.28 -121.72
CA GLU A 90 35.72 -36.52 -120.46
C GLU A 90 36.22 -35.64 -119.29
N SER A 91 37.26 -34.83 -119.51
CA SER A 91 37.81 -33.94 -118.48
C SER A 91 36.80 -32.91 -117.96
N GLU A 92 35.96 -32.33 -118.83
CA GLU A 92 34.96 -31.32 -118.45
C GLU A 92 33.86 -31.90 -117.54
N ASN A 93 33.42 -33.13 -117.80
CA ASN A 93 32.42 -33.83 -116.98
C ASN A 93 32.94 -34.10 -115.55
N LEU A 94 34.22 -34.48 -115.44
CA LEU A 94 34.88 -34.76 -114.17
C LEU A 94 35.09 -33.50 -113.32
N VAL A 95 35.43 -32.37 -113.94
CA VAL A 95 35.50 -31.05 -113.28
C VAL A 95 34.12 -30.60 -112.79
N SER A 96 33.09 -30.71 -113.65
CA SER A 96 31.71 -30.32 -113.32
C SER A 96 31.15 -31.05 -112.09
N LEU A 97 31.45 -32.34 -111.93
CA LEU A 97 31.05 -33.11 -110.74
C LEU A 97 31.81 -32.67 -109.47
N HIS A 98 33.11 -32.37 -109.59
CA HIS A 98 33.92 -31.90 -108.48
C HIS A 98 33.43 -30.54 -107.95
N ASP A 99 33.09 -29.61 -108.84
CA ASP A 99 32.56 -28.30 -108.44
C ASP A 99 31.17 -28.41 -107.78
N GLN A 100 30.30 -29.32 -108.22
CA GLN A 100 29.01 -29.58 -107.56
C GLN A 100 29.15 -30.14 -106.14
N ILE A 101 30.14 -30.99 -105.89
CA ILE A 101 30.44 -31.51 -104.54
C ILE A 101 30.95 -30.37 -103.65
N ARG A 102 31.89 -29.57 -104.17
CA ARG A 102 32.44 -28.39 -103.49
C ARG A 102 31.36 -27.36 -103.13
N ASP A 103 30.37 -27.14 -103.98
CA ASP A 103 29.23 -26.26 -103.67
C ASP A 103 28.30 -26.82 -102.59
N CYS A 104 28.13 -28.13 -102.50
CA CYS A 104 27.43 -28.75 -101.37
C CYS A 104 28.17 -28.52 -100.04
N ASP A 105 29.49 -28.71 -100.02
CA ASP A 105 30.33 -28.45 -98.83
C ASP A 105 30.33 -26.96 -98.44
N ASN A 106 30.37 -26.05 -99.43
CA ASN A 106 30.22 -24.60 -99.22
C ASN A 106 28.90 -24.27 -98.50
N ILE A 107 27.78 -24.89 -98.89
CA ILE A 107 26.46 -24.67 -98.27
C ILE A 107 26.40 -25.25 -96.85
N LEU A 108 26.95 -26.44 -96.63
CA LEU A 108 26.99 -27.04 -95.29
C LEU A 108 27.84 -26.20 -94.32
N SER A 109 28.99 -25.71 -94.76
CA SER A 109 29.85 -24.81 -93.98
C SER A 109 29.13 -23.49 -93.62
N GLN A 110 28.31 -22.94 -94.53
CA GLN A 110 27.47 -21.77 -94.23
C GLN A 110 26.40 -22.08 -93.15
N MET A 111 25.73 -23.23 -93.22
CA MET A 111 24.74 -23.61 -92.21
C MET A 111 25.37 -23.86 -90.84
N GLU A 112 26.54 -24.51 -90.79
CA GLU A 112 27.32 -24.69 -89.54
C GLU A 112 27.73 -23.33 -88.95
N THR A 113 28.24 -22.42 -89.78
CA THR A 113 28.63 -21.06 -89.37
C THR A 113 27.45 -20.29 -88.76
N VAL A 114 26.26 -20.36 -89.37
CA VAL A 114 25.05 -19.69 -88.86
C VAL A 114 24.57 -20.31 -87.53
N LEU A 115 24.57 -21.64 -87.41
CA LEU A 115 24.16 -22.31 -86.17
C LEU A 115 25.14 -22.06 -85.02
N THR A 116 26.45 -22.05 -85.29
CA THR A 116 27.49 -21.67 -84.32
C THR A 116 27.36 -20.20 -83.91
N GLY A 117 26.99 -19.32 -84.85
CA GLY A 117 26.61 -17.94 -84.58
C GLY A 117 25.46 -17.85 -83.56
N PHE A 118 24.31 -18.44 -83.84
CA PHE A 118 23.17 -18.44 -82.91
C PHE A 118 23.51 -19.08 -81.56
N GLN A 119 24.31 -20.14 -81.52
CA GLN A 119 24.74 -20.76 -80.25
C GLN A 119 25.63 -19.82 -79.43
N THR A 120 26.56 -19.09 -80.05
CA THR A 120 27.43 -18.13 -79.37
C THR A 120 26.68 -16.87 -78.95
N GLU A 121 25.73 -16.37 -79.74
CA GLU A 121 24.83 -15.27 -79.37
C GLU A 121 23.95 -15.62 -78.18
N ILE A 122 23.27 -16.78 -78.19
CA ILE A 122 22.47 -17.25 -77.05
C ILE A 122 23.37 -17.45 -75.81
N GLY A 123 24.61 -17.91 -75.99
CA GLY A 123 25.60 -17.98 -74.92
C GLY A 123 25.94 -16.61 -74.32
N SER A 124 26.19 -15.59 -75.15
CA SER A 124 26.45 -14.22 -74.71
C SER A 124 25.25 -13.63 -73.98
N ILE A 125 24.06 -13.66 -74.59
CA ILE A 125 22.83 -13.13 -74.01
C ILE A 125 22.50 -13.82 -72.68
N SER A 126 22.67 -15.13 -72.56
CA SER A 126 22.46 -15.85 -71.29
C SER A 126 23.47 -15.42 -70.21
N SER A 127 24.72 -15.18 -70.61
CA SER A 127 25.76 -14.67 -69.72
C SER A 127 25.47 -13.24 -69.27
N GLU A 128 25.05 -12.36 -70.19
CA GLU A 128 24.68 -10.97 -69.92
C GLU A 128 23.46 -10.86 -69.01
N ILE A 129 22.42 -11.68 -69.23
CA ILE A 129 21.26 -11.77 -68.33
C ILE A 129 21.68 -12.21 -66.93
N LYS A 130 22.57 -13.21 -66.82
CA LYS A 130 23.10 -13.66 -65.52
C LYS A 130 23.91 -12.55 -64.82
N VAL A 131 24.81 -11.87 -65.54
CA VAL A 131 25.58 -10.73 -65.02
C VAL A 131 24.67 -9.58 -64.59
N LEU A 132 23.60 -9.29 -65.34
CA LEU A 132 22.60 -8.29 -65.00
C LEU A 132 21.80 -8.69 -63.75
N GLN A 133 21.44 -9.96 -63.61
CA GLN A 133 20.74 -10.50 -62.44
C GLN A 133 21.63 -10.44 -61.18
N GLU A 134 22.88 -10.88 -61.27
CA GLU A 134 23.87 -10.80 -60.18
C GLU A 134 24.09 -9.34 -59.75
N LYS A 135 24.26 -8.42 -60.72
CA LYS A 135 24.40 -6.97 -60.48
C LYS A 135 23.15 -6.34 -59.86
N SER A 136 21.96 -6.82 -60.22
CA SER A 136 20.69 -6.39 -59.62
C SER A 136 20.55 -6.87 -58.17
N MET A 137 20.92 -8.12 -57.88
CA MET A 137 20.92 -8.68 -56.53
C MET A 137 21.96 -7.98 -55.63
N ASP A 138 23.17 -7.74 -56.13
CA ASP A 138 24.21 -6.96 -55.46
C ASP A 138 23.75 -5.52 -55.17
N MET A 139 23.13 -4.83 -56.14
CA MET A 139 22.57 -3.50 -55.93
C MET A 139 21.45 -3.51 -54.88
N GLY A 140 20.59 -4.53 -54.88
CA GLY A 140 19.56 -4.74 -53.86
C GLY A 140 20.14 -4.93 -52.45
N LEU A 141 21.19 -5.74 -52.31
CA LEU A 141 21.92 -5.92 -51.04
C LEU A 141 22.59 -4.62 -50.58
N LYS A 142 23.26 -3.89 -51.49
CA LYS A 142 23.88 -2.59 -51.21
C LYS A 142 22.84 -1.54 -50.78
N LEU A 143 21.66 -1.52 -51.40
CA LEU A 143 20.55 -0.64 -51.02
C LEU A 143 19.96 -1.02 -49.65
N LYS A 144 19.76 -2.31 -49.37
CA LYS A 144 19.30 -2.81 -48.06
C LYS A 144 20.29 -2.44 -46.94
N ASN A 145 21.58 -2.64 -47.17
CA ASN A 145 22.63 -2.29 -46.22
C ASN A 145 22.74 -0.77 -46.01
N ARG A 146 22.60 0.04 -47.08
CA ARG A 146 22.53 1.50 -46.97
C ARG A 146 21.34 1.97 -46.12
N LYS A 147 20.12 1.49 -46.38
CA LYS A 147 18.93 1.82 -45.57
C LYS A 147 19.07 1.39 -44.10
N ALA A 148 19.71 0.25 -43.84
CA ALA A 148 19.98 -0.22 -42.48
C ALA A 148 21.02 0.65 -41.74
N ALA A 149 22.02 1.18 -42.45
CA ALA A 149 22.99 2.13 -41.89
C ALA A 149 22.37 3.52 -41.68
N GLU A 150 21.64 4.03 -42.68
CA GLU A 150 20.87 5.28 -42.66
C GLU A 150 19.93 5.34 -41.45
N SER A 151 19.11 4.29 -41.22
CA SER A 151 18.18 4.24 -40.08
C SER A 151 18.89 4.25 -38.71
N LYS A 152 20.11 3.70 -38.61
CA LYS A 152 20.91 3.76 -37.38
C LYS A 152 21.56 5.13 -37.18
N LEU A 153 22.08 5.72 -38.26
CA LEU A 153 22.72 7.04 -38.24
C LEU A 153 21.69 8.16 -37.98
N SER A 154 20.49 8.08 -38.55
CA SER A 154 19.40 9.03 -38.31
C SER A 154 19.07 9.08 -36.82
N LYS A 155 18.81 7.93 -36.18
CA LYS A 155 18.56 7.84 -34.73
C LYS A 155 19.69 8.43 -33.90
N PHE A 156 20.94 8.05 -34.18
CA PHE A 156 22.11 8.60 -33.49
C PHE A 156 22.22 10.14 -33.62
N VAL A 157 21.87 10.69 -34.78
CA VAL A 157 21.83 12.15 -34.99
C VAL A 157 20.63 12.78 -34.29
N GLU A 158 19.44 12.18 -34.36
CA GLU A 158 18.22 12.62 -33.67
C GLU A 158 18.40 12.64 -32.14
N ASP A 159 19.12 11.65 -31.58
CA ASP A 159 19.42 11.54 -30.16
C ASP A 159 20.50 12.55 -29.72
N ILE A 160 21.51 12.86 -30.53
CA ILE A 160 22.57 13.84 -30.17
C ILE A 160 22.17 15.29 -30.45
N ILE A 161 21.47 15.59 -31.56
CA ILE A 161 21.25 16.97 -32.02
C ILE A 161 20.42 17.79 -31.01
N VAL A 162 20.83 19.04 -30.76
CA VAL A 162 20.10 19.99 -29.93
C VAL A 162 19.44 21.02 -30.86
N PRO A 163 18.10 21.01 -31.04
CA PRO A 163 17.43 22.01 -31.88
C PRO A 163 17.51 23.40 -31.24
N PRO A 164 17.69 24.50 -32.01
CA PRO A 164 17.71 25.86 -31.45
C PRO A 164 16.47 26.19 -30.61
N ARG A 165 15.27 25.76 -31.03
CA ARG A 165 14.03 25.92 -30.25
C ARG A 165 14.08 25.30 -28.84
N MET A 166 14.84 24.22 -28.64
CA MET A 166 15.06 23.63 -27.31
C MET A 166 15.91 24.57 -26.44
N ILE A 167 16.90 25.25 -27.02
CA ILE A 167 17.69 26.28 -26.36
C ILE A 167 16.79 27.45 -25.98
N ASP A 168 16.03 28.00 -26.92
CA ASP A 168 15.14 29.15 -26.71
C ASP A 168 14.13 28.89 -25.57
N ILE A 169 13.48 27.71 -25.57
CA ILE A 169 12.52 27.31 -24.53
C ILE A 169 13.20 27.14 -23.16
N ILE A 170 14.40 26.54 -23.10
CA ILE A 170 15.12 26.34 -21.83
C ILE A 170 15.65 27.66 -21.29
N VAL A 171 16.30 28.49 -22.12
CA VAL A 171 16.97 29.71 -21.69
C VAL A 171 15.95 30.82 -21.37
N ASP A 172 15.03 31.11 -22.30
CA ASP A 172 14.15 32.28 -22.22
C ASP A 172 12.68 31.92 -21.95
N GLY A 173 12.19 30.79 -22.45
CA GLY A 173 10.78 30.38 -22.30
C GLY A 173 10.29 30.15 -20.85
N GLU A 174 9.01 30.41 -20.56
CA GLU A 174 8.42 30.19 -19.23
C GLU A 174 8.26 28.69 -18.88
N VAL A 175 8.19 28.38 -17.58
CA VAL A 175 8.01 27.01 -17.08
C VAL A 175 6.53 26.57 -17.21
N ASN A 176 6.16 26.24 -18.45
CA ASN A 176 4.83 25.79 -18.88
C ASN A 176 4.89 24.33 -19.39
N ASP A 177 3.75 23.73 -19.76
CA ASP A 177 3.68 22.32 -20.21
C ASP A 177 4.59 21.99 -21.42
N GLU A 178 4.93 22.99 -22.24
CA GLU A 178 5.91 22.87 -23.33
C GLU A 178 7.35 22.78 -22.82
N TYR A 179 7.71 23.58 -21.80
CA TYR A 179 9.00 23.49 -21.11
C TYR A 179 9.17 22.09 -20.48
N MET A 180 8.10 21.53 -19.90
CA MET A 180 8.13 20.18 -19.31
C MET A 180 8.45 19.09 -20.35
N LYS A 181 7.86 19.16 -21.55
CA LYS A 181 8.14 18.22 -22.66
C LYS A 181 9.56 18.40 -23.22
N THR A 182 10.02 19.64 -23.32
CA THR A 182 11.41 19.97 -23.70
C THR A 182 12.40 19.42 -22.68
N LEU A 183 12.09 19.53 -21.38
CA LEU A 183 12.90 19.02 -20.27
C LEU A 183 12.97 17.48 -20.24
N GLU A 184 11.85 16.79 -20.50
CA GLU A 184 11.85 15.34 -20.71
C GLU A 184 12.78 14.92 -21.86
N THR A 185 12.76 15.68 -22.95
CA THR A 185 13.57 15.41 -24.13
C THR A 185 15.05 15.67 -23.84
N LEU A 186 15.38 16.74 -23.12
CA LEU A 186 16.73 16.99 -22.61
C LEU A 186 17.22 15.86 -21.68
N SER A 187 16.38 15.38 -20.76
CA SER A 187 16.74 14.26 -19.86
C SER A 187 17.05 12.97 -20.64
N LYS A 188 16.25 12.65 -21.66
CA LYS A 188 16.48 11.50 -22.57
C LYS A 188 17.83 11.65 -23.30
N LYS A 189 18.15 12.85 -23.78
CA LYS A 189 19.43 13.16 -24.46
C LYS A 189 20.64 13.05 -23.53
N ILE A 190 20.58 13.62 -22.33
CA ILE A 190 21.66 13.49 -21.32
C ILE A 190 21.87 12.01 -20.96
N LYS A 191 20.79 11.26 -20.70
CA LYS A 191 20.87 9.82 -20.42
C LYS A 191 21.48 9.00 -21.56
N PHE A 192 21.14 9.30 -22.81
CA PHE A 192 21.75 8.65 -23.98
C PHE A 192 23.26 8.94 -24.06
N ILE A 193 23.63 10.20 -23.88
CA ILE A 193 25.03 10.65 -23.83
C ILE A 193 25.80 9.96 -22.70
N ASP A 194 25.17 9.75 -21.54
CA ASP A 194 25.85 9.17 -20.38
C ASP A 194 25.96 7.64 -20.40
N ALA A 195 24.96 6.95 -20.94
CA ALA A 195 24.84 5.50 -20.87
C ALA A 195 25.77 4.72 -21.82
N ASP A 196 26.09 5.25 -23.00
CA ASP A 196 26.89 4.54 -24.02
C ASP A 196 28.34 5.10 -24.10
N PRO A 197 29.35 4.32 -23.65
CA PRO A 197 30.75 4.75 -23.70
C PRO A 197 31.32 4.83 -25.13
N MET A 198 30.73 4.17 -26.13
CA MET A 198 31.11 4.37 -27.53
C MET A 198 30.65 5.73 -28.04
N VAL A 199 29.46 6.21 -27.62
CA VAL A 199 28.99 7.57 -27.97
C VAL A 199 29.96 8.62 -27.40
N LYS A 200 30.43 8.44 -26.15
CA LYS A 200 31.47 9.27 -25.51
C LYS A 200 32.82 9.31 -26.25
N SER A 201 33.09 8.38 -27.16
CA SER A 201 34.28 8.41 -28.02
C SER A 201 34.11 9.22 -29.31
N SER A 202 32.88 9.57 -29.69
CA SER A 202 32.56 10.24 -30.95
C SER A 202 33.03 11.70 -30.99
N LYS A 203 33.57 12.13 -32.13
CA LYS A 203 33.93 13.54 -32.37
C LYS A 203 32.70 14.46 -32.29
N ALA A 204 31.58 14.06 -32.89
CA ALA A 204 30.36 14.86 -32.91
C ALA A 204 29.76 15.11 -31.51
N LEU A 205 30.01 14.22 -30.54
CA LEU A 205 29.60 14.49 -29.16
C LEU A 205 30.51 15.52 -28.48
N LYS A 206 31.82 15.58 -28.78
CA LYS A 206 32.73 16.55 -28.14
C LYS A 206 32.31 18.00 -28.37
N ASP A 207 31.73 18.28 -29.54
CA ASP A 207 31.26 19.62 -29.91
C ASP A 207 29.91 19.95 -29.26
N VAL A 208 29.05 18.95 -29.03
CA VAL A 208 27.68 19.11 -28.50
C VAL A 208 27.60 18.99 -26.97
N GLN A 209 28.47 18.18 -26.35
CA GLN A 209 28.56 17.96 -24.91
C GLN A 209 28.63 19.26 -24.07
N PRO A 210 29.46 20.28 -24.40
CA PRO A 210 29.49 21.52 -23.61
C PRO A 210 28.18 22.30 -23.67
N GLU A 211 27.44 22.25 -24.78
CA GLU A 211 26.15 22.95 -24.90
C GLU A 211 25.02 22.18 -24.21
N VAL A 212 25.01 20.85 -24.27
CA VAL A 212 24.10 20.02 -23.45
C VAL A 212 24.35 20.25 -21.95
N GLU A 213 25.61 20.37 -21.54
CA GLU A 213 25.98 20.69 -20.15
C GLU A 213 25.55 22.10 -19.74
N ARG A 214 25.74 23.11 -20.59
CA ARG A 214 25.24 24.48 -20.37
C ARG A 214 23.72 24.51 -20.24
N LEU A 215 23.00 23.77 -21.09
CA LEU A 215 21.54 23.63 -21.02
C LEU A 215 21.10 22.92 -19.73
N ARG A 216 21.81 21.86 -19.31
CA ARG A 216 21.58 21.19 -18.02
C ARG A 216 21.70 22.19 -16.87
N GLN A 217 22.80 22.93 -16.79
CA GLN A 217 23.03 23.94 -15.75
C GLN A 217 21.95 25.03 -15.76
N LYS A 218 21.66 25.63 -16.92
CA LYS A 218 20.63 26.69 -17.04
C LYS A 218 19.22 26.20 -16.70
N ALA A 219 18.85 24.99 -17.15
CA ALA A 219 17.57 24.37 -16.80
C ALA A 219 17.45 24.10 -15.30
N VAL A 220 18.52 23.57 -14.67
CA VAL A 220 18.59 23.31 -13.22
C VAL A 220 18.42 24.61 -12.42
N SER A 221 19.16 25.68 -12.74
CA SER A 221 19.03 26.98 -12.06
C SER A 221 17.62 27.57 -12.19
N LYS A 222 17.03 27.51 -13.40
CA LYS A 222 15.69 28.04 -13.68
C LYS A 222 14.58 27.25 -12.99
N ILE A 223 14.73 25.93 -12.91
CA ILE A 223 13.84 25.06 -12.13
C ILE A 223 13.98 25.35 -10.62
N PHE A 224 15.19 25.51 -10.10
CA PHE A 224 15.44 25.87 -8.71
C PHE A 224 14.75 27.18 -8.35
N GLU A 225 14.99 28.26 -9.10
CA GLU A 225 14.33 29.56 -8.89
C GLU A 225 12.80 29.43 -8.92
N PHE A 226 12.24 28.73 -9.91
CA PHE A 226 10.79 28.53 -10.02
C PHE A 226 10.21 27.77 -8.83
N VAL A 227 10.78 26.63 -8.45
CA VAL A 227 10.30 25.79 -7.35
C VAL A 227 10.41 26.51 -6.00
N ILE A 228 11.53 27.17 -5.75
CA ILE A 228 11.74 27.99 -4.54
C ILE A 228 10.75 29.16 -4.47
N GLN A 229 10.43 29.82 -5.59
CA GLN A 229 9.36 30.83 -5.63
C GLN A 229 7.98 30.25 -5.31
N LYS A 230 7.65 29.02 -5.76
CA LYS A 230 6.38 28.36 -5.36
C LYS A 230 6.38 28.00 -3.87
N PHE A 231 7.51 27.58 -3.31
CA PHE A 231 7.61 27.32 -1.86
C PHE A 231 7.46 28.61 -1.03
N TYR A 232 8.04 29.73 -1.46
CA TYR A 232 7.79 31.02 -0.82
C TYR A 232 6.32 31.49 -0.93
N ALA A 233 5.56 31.05 -1.94
CA ALA A 233 4.12 31.31 -2.01
C ALA A 233 3.32 30.56 -0.91
N LEU A 234 3.76 29.37 -0.47
CA LEU A 234 3.15 28.64 0.66
C LEU A 234 3.27 29.41 1.99
N ARG A 235 4.29 30.27 2.13
CA ARG A 235 4.50 31.12 3.33
C ARG A 235 3.51 32.29 3.44
N LYS A 236 2.68 32.55 2.42
CA LYS A 236 1.72 33.67 2.45
C LYS A 236 0.50 33.33 3.32
N PRO A 237 0.08 34.23 4.24
CA PRO A 237 -1.04 33.97 5.14
C PRO A 237 -2.36 33.83 4.37
N LYS A 238 -3.26 32.98 4.88
CA LYS A 238 -4.56 32.61 4.26
C LYS A 238 -4.47 31.81 2.94
N THR A 239 -3.28 31.42 2.49
CA THR A 239 -3.13 30.47 1.38
C THR A 239 -3.68 29.09 1.77
N ASN A 240 -4.54 28.50 0.95
CA ASN A 240 -4.88 27.08 1.08
C ASN A 240 -3.72 26.24 0.53
N ILE A 241 -2.93 25.69 1.45
CA ILE A 241 -1.72 24.89 1.20
C ILE A 241 -2.04 23.68 0.31
N GLN A 242 -3.07 22.90 0.67
CA GLN A 242 -3.49 21.69 -0.04
C GLN A 242 -3.91 21.99 -1.49
N ILE A 243 -4.64 23.09 -1.72
CA ILE A 243 -5.01 23.51 -3.07
C ILE A 243 -3.76 23.89 -3.89
N LEU A 244 -2.78 24.59 -3.32
CA LEU A 244 -1.57 24.98 -4.07
C LEU A 244 -0.68 23.76 -4.37
N GLN A 245 -0.57 22.82 -3.43
CA GLN A 245 0.11 21.53 -3.62
C GLN A 245 -0.53 20.74 -4.78
N GLN A 246 -1.84 20.47 -4.70
CA GLN A 246 -2.54 19.63 -5.66
C GLN A 246 -2.73 20.29 -7.04
N SER A 247 -3.11 21.57 -7.09
CA SER A 247 -3.47 22.24 -8.35
C SER A 247 -2.30 22.93 -9.07
N VAL A 248 -1.17 23.15 -8.40
CA VAL A 248 0.03 23.77 -8.98
C VAL A 248 1.25 22.86 -8.85
N LEU A 249 1.69 22.48 -7.64
CA LEU A 249 2.97 21.75 -7.50
C LEU A 249 2.96 20.38 -8.19
N LEU A 250 1.91 19.56 -8.03
CA LEU A 250 1.84 18.23 -8.65
C LEU A 250 1.96 18.26 -10.18
N LYS A 251 1.48 19.31 -10.87
CA LYS A 251 1.65 19.46 -12.33
C LYS A 251 3.12 19.51 -12.75
N TYR A 252 3.97 20.06 -11.89
CA TYR A 252 5.40 20.20 -12.11
C TYR A 252 6.24 19.08 -11.47
N LYS A 253 5.63 17.96 -11.03
CA LYS A 253 6.30 16.77 -10.44
C LYS A 253 7.57 16.35 -11.19
N TYR A 254 7.56 16.36 -12.53
CA TYR A 254 8.73 15.97 -13.33
C TYR A 254 9.94 16.91 -13.17
N THR A 255 9.77 18.16 -12.73
CA THR A 255 10.91 19.05 -12.41
C THR A 255 11.76 18.50 -11.27
N ILE A 256 11.12 17.91 -10.26
CA ILE A 256 11.78 17.31 -9.10
C ILE A 256 12.48 16.01 -9.52
N ILE A 257 11.86 15.20 -10.38
CA ILE A 257 12.47 14.00 -10.97
C ILE A 257 13.72 14.40 -11.77
N PHE A 258 13.64 15.44 -12.60
CA PHE A 258 14.78 15.96 -13.35
C PHE A 258 15.94 16.41 -12.45
N LEU A 259 15.67 17.15 -11.36
CA LEU A 259 16.71 17.52 -10.39
C LEU A 259 17.33 16.28 -9.71
N LYS A 260 16.51 15.31 -9.30
CA LYS A 260 16.95 14.07 -8.63
C LYS A 260 17.84 13.21 -9.52
N GLU A 261 17.60 13.22 -10.83
CA GLU A 261 18.43 12.54 -11.85
C GLU A 261 19.72 13.30 -12.17
N HIS A 262 19.62 14.61 -12.44
CA HIS A 262 20.68 15.38 -13.11
C HIS A 262 21.48 16.34 -12.21
N ALA A 263 20.98 16.66 -11.00
CA ALA A 263 21.57 17.66 -10.09
C ALA A 263 21.27 17.36 -8.61
N LYS A 264 21.80 16.24 -8.10
CA LYS A 264 21.51 15.70 -6.76
C LYS A 264 21.75 16.67 -5.59
N GLU A 265 22.77 17.53 -5.70
CA GLU A 265 23.10 18.53 -4.69
C GLU A 265 21.99 19.60 -4.60
N ILE A 266 21.58 20.14 -5.74
CA ILE A 266 20.50 21.13 -5.84
C ILE A 266 19.13 20.51 -5.52
N TYR A 267 18.92 19.21 -5.81
CA TYR A 267 17.77 18.46 -5.29
C TYR A 267 17.74 18.42 -3.76
N ALA A 268 18.88 18.20 -3.10
CA ALA A 268 18.97 18.21 -1.64
C ALA A 268 18.68 19.61 -1.05
N GLU A 269 19.14 20.69 -1.69
CA GLU A 269 18.78 22.06 -1.31
C GLU A 269 17.27 22.33 -1.46
N VAL A 270 16.66 21.90 -2.57
CA VAL A 270 15.20 22.02 -2.80
C VAL A 270 14.41 21.23 -1.76
N ARG A 271 14.82 19.99 -1.44
CA ARG A 271 14.24 19.19 -0.36
C ARG A 271 14.33 19.92 0.98
N ALA A 272 15.51 20.42 1.35
CA ALA A 272 15.72 21.13 2.61
C ALA A 272 14.89 22.43 2.70
N ALA A 273 14.80 23.18 1.60
CA ALA A 273 13.98 24.40 1.52
C ALA A 273 12.46 24.12 1.61
N TYR A 274 12.00 22.97 1.09
CA TYR A 274 10.61 22.52 1.29
C TYR A 274 10.35 22.18 2.75
N ILE A 275 11.21 21.33 3.34
CA ILE A 275 11.13 20.91 4.75
C ILE A 275 11.09 22.13 5.69
N ASP A 276 12.06 23.04 5.57
CA ASP A 276 12.14 24.27 6.36
C ASP A 276 10.85 25.11 6.25
N THR A 277 10.33 25.25 5.03
CA THR A 277 9.12 26.01 4.74
C THR A 277 7.90 25.37 5.40
N MET A 278 7.67 24.09 5.18
CA MET A 278 6.47 23.39 5.64
C MET A 278 6.48 23.18 7.15
N ASN A 279 7.62 22.78 7.72
CA ASN A 279 7.78 22.65 9.17
C ASN A 279 7.45 23.98 9.88
N LYS A 280 7.96 25.12 9.40
CA LYS A 280 7.66 26.46 9.95
C LYS A 280 6.20 26.88 9.76
N VAL A 281 5.65 26.72 8.56
CA VAL A 281 4.26 27.12 8.25
C VAL A 281 3.25 26.29 9.05
N LEU A 282 3.42 24.96 9.09
CA LEU A 282 2.54 24.07 9.86
C LEU A 282 2.70 24.30 11.37
N SER A 283 3.92 24.45 11.89
CA SER A 283 4.16 24.77 13.31
C SER A 283 3.52 26.10 13.74
N ALA A 284 3.55 27.11 12.86
CA ALA A 284 2.86 28.38 13.10
C ALA A 284 1.34 28.21 13.07
N HIS A 285 0.80 27.42 12.13
CA HIS A 285 -0.63 27.12 12.03
C HIS A 285 -1.15 26.39 13.27
N PHE A 286 -0.51 25.29 13.70
CA PHE A 286 -0.92 24.56 14.90
C PHE A 286 -0.79 25.41 16.17
N ARG A 287 0.28 26.20 16.32
CA ARG A 287 0.44 27.12 17.48
C ARG A 287 -0.69 28.16 17.54
N ALA A 288 -1.05 28.78 16.41
CA ALA A 288 -2.14 29.75 16.34
C ALA A 288 -3.52 29.10 16.56
N TYR A 289 -3.72 27.86 16.08
CA TYR A 289 -4.94 27.09 16.29
C TYR A 289 -5.12 26.70 17.77
N ILE A 290 -4.07 26.21 18.43
CA ILE A 290 -4.04 25.89 19.86
C ILE A 290 -4.41 27.14 20.69
N GLN A 291 -3.74 28.28 20.46
CA GLN A 291 -4.04 29.55 21.15
C GLN A 291 -5.48 30.05 20.92
N ALA A 292 -6.14 29.64 19.85
CA ALA A 292 -7.54 29.93 19.61
C ALA A 292 -8.50 28.94 20.30
N LEU A 293 -8.11 27.66 20.43
CA LEU A 293 -8.87 26.66 21.21
C LEU A 293 -8.80 26.93 22.72
N GLU A 294 -7.65 27.34 23.26
CA GLU A 294 -7.45 27.64 24.69
C GLU A 294 -8.48 28.67 25.22
N LYS A 295 -8.85 29.68 24.41
CA LYS A 295 -9.90 30.65 24.74
C LYS A 295 -11.29 30.05 24.92
N LEU A 296 -11.57 28.96 24.19
CA LEU A 296 -12.88 28.29 24.14
C LEU A 296 -13.05 27.25 25.25
N GLN A 297 -12.01 26.99 26.04
CA GLN A 297 -12.03 26.01 27.12
C GLN A 297 -13.04 26.36 28.22
N MET A 298 -13.67 25.32 28.76
CA MET A 298 -14.40 25.30 30.02
C MET A 298 -13.72 24.32 30.99
N ASP A 299 -13.33 24.82 32.15
CA ASP A 299 -12.73 24.00 33.21
C ASP A 299 -13.81 23.26 34.00
N ILE A 300 -13.87 21.93 33.82
CA ILE A 300 -14.88 21.05 34.41
C ILE A 300 -14.46 20.57 35.80
N ALA A 301 -13.24 20.04 35.93
CA ALA A 301 -12.71 19.48 37.17
C ALA A 301 -11.50 20.29 37.68
N THR A 302 -11.53 20.59 38.98
CA THR A 302 -10.45 21.27 39.72
C THR A 302 -9.72 20.27 40.62
N SER A 303 -8.52 20.59 41.10
CA SER A 303 -7.71 19.70 41.96
C SER A 303 -8.29 19.40 43.35
N THR A 304 -9.52 19.84 43.62
CA THR A 304 -10.31 19.59 44.83
C THR A 304 -11.47 18.62 44.60
N ASP A 305 -11.84 18.35 43.35
CA ASP A 305 -13.11 17.69 42.98
C ASP A 305 -12.99 16.15 43.01
N PHE A 306 -12.56 15.60 44.14
CA PHE A 306 -12.49 14.15 44.36
C PHE A 306 -13.78 13.58 44.98
N LEU A 307 -13.95 12.25 44.90
CA LEU A 307 -15.20 11.59 45.28
C LEU A 307 -15.54 11.81 46.77
N GLY A 308 -14.58 11.60 47.66
CA GLY A 308 -14.73 11.67 49.13
C GLY A 308 -14.55 13.07 49.74
N VAL A 309 -14.68 14.15 48.97
CA VAL A 309 -14.51 15.53 49.46
C VAL A 309 -15.86 16.15 49.86
N GLU A 310 -15.83 16.92 50.95
CA GLU A 310 -16.99 17.61 51.53
C GLU A 310 -17.55 18.68 50.58
N THR A 311 -18.87 18.69 50.38
CA THR A 311 -19.53 19.67 49.48
C THR A 311 -19.62 21.08 50.07
N ARG A 312 -19.49 21.22 51.40
CA ARG A 312 -19.68 22.50 52.12
C ARG A 312 -18.42 23.38 52.13
N SER A 313 -17.23 22.79 51.98
CA SER A 313 -15.94 23.50 52.09
C SER A 313 -15.49 24.23 50.82
N THR A 314 -16.16 24.03 49.69
CA THR A 314 -15.95 24.81 48.45
C THR A 314 -16.79 26.08 48.36
N GLY A 315 -17.55 26.42 49.41
CA GLY A 315 -18.24 27.70 49.56
C GLY A 315 -17.27 28.86 49.85
N PHE A 316 -16.65 29.42 48.82
CA PHE A 316 -15.79 30.61 48.94
C PHE A 316 -16.58 31.84 49.41
N ILE A 317 -16.52 32.14 50.71
CA ILE A 317 -17.19 33.28 51.37
C ILE A 317 -16.75 34.67 50.83
N PHE A 318 -15.71 34.74 50.00
CA PHE A 318 -15.19 35.99 49.42
C PHE A 318 -15.34 36.12 47.88
N SER A 319 -16.17 35.29 47.23
CA SER A 319 -16.46 35.41 45.79
C SER A 319 -17.73 36.23 45.49
N ILE A 320 -17.61 37.56 45.52
CA ILE A 320 -18.68 38.45 45.06
C ILE A 320 -18.92 38.26 43.54
N GLY A 321 -20.15 37.92 43.15
CA GLY A 321 -20.63 38.13 41.78
C GLY A 321 -20.43 36.98 40.78
N LYS A 322 -20.67 35.72 41.17
CA LYS A 322 -20.97 34.63 40.20
C LYS A 322 -22.21 33.84 40.62
N GLU A 323 -23.02 33.46 39.63
CA GLU A 323 -24.36 32.89 39.80
C GLU A 323 -24.35 31.43 40.29
N PRO A 324 -25.42 30.95 40.95
CA PRO A 324 -25.46 29.61 41.53
C PRO A 324 -25.66 28.51 40.48
N LEU A 325 -24.55 27.83 40.14
CA LEU A 325 -24.44 26.36 40.06
C LEU A 325 -25.60 25.58 39.38
N LYS A 326 -26.10 26.06 38.23
CA LYS A 326 -27.00 25.30 37.33
C LYS A 326 -26.39 24.88 35.99
N THR A 327 -25.15 25.29 35.73
CA THR A 327 -24.50 25.21 34.40
C THR A 327 -23.13 24.54 34.39
N ARG A 328 -22.69 23.93 35.51
CA ARG A 328 -21.63 22.91 35.46
C ARG A 328 -22.27 21.56 35.11
N PRO A 329 -21.80 20.82 34.08
CA PRO A 329 -22.14 19.41 33.95
C PRO A 329 -21.65 18.64 35.20
N SER A 330 -22.29 17.53 35.57
CA SER A 330 -21.75 16.70 36.66
C SER A 330 -20.36 16.20 36.25
N VAL A 331 -19.34 16.54 37.04
CA VAL A 331 -17.95 16.15 36.82
C VAL A 331 -17.79 14.62 36.76
N PHE A 332 -18.73 13.89 37.36
CA PHE A 332 -18.73 12.43 37.47
C PHE A 332 -19.69 11.73 36.50
N ALA A 333 -20.54 12.46 35.76
CA ALA A 333 -21.46 11.85 34.81
C ALA A 333 -21.03 12.07 33.36
N LEU A 334 -21.15 11.02 32.54
CA LEU A 334 -20.80 11.07 31.12
C LEU A 334 -21.72 12.01 30.32
N GLY A 335 -23.03 11.97 30.57
CA GLY A 335 -24.02 12.86 29.96
C GLY A 335 -23.87 12.97 28.44
N GLU A 336 -23.94 14.20 27.91
CA GLU A 336 -23.76 14.46 26.46
C GLU A 336 -22.31 14.26 25.97
N ARG A 337 -21.32 14.16 26.87
CA ARG A 337 -19.88 14.05 26.49
C ARG A 337 -19.59 12.79 25.66
N ILE A 338 -20.41 11.75 25.79
CA ILE A 338 -20.31 10.53 24.96
C ILE A 338 -20.49 10.81 23.46
N ASN A 339 -21.28 11.83 23.07
CA ASN A 339 -21.59 12.06 21.66
C ASN A 339 -20.35 12.40 20.84
N ILE A 340 -19.28 12.91 21.47
CA ILE A 340 -17.97 13.14 20.86
C ILE A 340 -17.41 11.87 20.21
N LEU A 341 -17.66 10.67 20.80
CA LEU A 341 -17.22 9.38 20.26
C LEU A 341 -18.03 8.93 19.03
N LYS A 342 -19.23 9.49 18.84
CA LYS A 342 -20.07 9.29 17.64
C LYS A 342 -19.74 10.32 16.54
N GLU A 343 -19.23 11.49 16.93
CA GLU A 343 -18.93 12.61 16.04
C GLU A 343 -17.45 12.67 15.58
N ILE A 344 -16.65 11.62 15.81
CA ILE A 344 -15.20 11.64 15.55
C ILE A 344 -14.83 12.01 14.10
N ASP A 345 -15.61 11.59 13.10
CA ASP A 345 -15.31 11.88 11.69
C ASP A 345 -15.74 13.27 11.21
N GLN A 346 -16.46 14.07 12.00
CA GLN A 346 -16.80 15.46 11.66
C GLN A 346 -15.56 16.34 11.39
N PRO A 347 -15.68 17.52 10.73
CA PRO A 347 -14.58 18.47 10.67
C PRO A 347 -14.08 18.89 12.08
N ALA A 348 -12.86 19.42 12.14
CA ALA A 348 -12.33 20.07 13.34
C ALA A 348 -13.08 21.39 13.63
N LEU A 349 -13.18 21.79 14.90
CA LEU A 349 -13.80 23.07 15.28
C LEU A 349 -13.08 24.25 14.61
N ILE A 350 -13.87 25.20 14.09
CA ILE A 350 -13.39 26.46 13.50
C ILE A 350 -13.46 27.55 14.59
N PRO A 351 -12.32 28.00 15.17
CA PRO A 351 -12.35 28.76 16.42
C PRO A 351 -13.11 30.08 16.33
N HIS A 352 -12.97 30.83 15.22
CA HIS A 352 -13.68 32.09 15.02
C HIS A 352 -15.22 31.95 14.98
N ILE A 353 -15.75 30.80 14.56
CA ILE A 353 -17.20 30.54 14.53
C ILE A 353 -17.69 30.20 15.95
N ALA A 354 -16.90 29.47 16.73
CA ALA A 354 -17.17 29.20 18.14
C ALA A 354 -17.07 30.47 19.01
N GLU A 355 -16.03 31.29 18.80
CA GLU A 355 -15.81 32.58 19.46
C GLU A 355 -16.97 33.55 19.17
N ALA A 356 -17.42 33.65 17.90
CA ALA A 356 -18.59 34.43 17.52
C ALA A 356 -19.92 33.92 18.10
N LYS A 357 -20.04 32.61 18.37
CA LYS A 357 -21.19 32.01 19.08
C LYS A 357 -21.08 32.12 20.61
N SER A 358 -19.96 32.62 21.15
CA SER A 358 -19.63 32.60 22.59
C SER A 358 -19.73 31.19 23.22
N GLN A 359 -19.57 30.14 22.43
CA GLN A 359 -19.78 28.76 22.87
C GLN A 359 -18.48 28.17 23.43
N LYS A 360 -18.52 27.73 24.69
CA LYS A 360 -17.40 27.05 25.37
C LYS A 360 -17.55 25.54 25.29
N TYR A 361 -16.41 24.84 25.33
CA TYR A 361 -16.35 23.37 25.20
C TYR A 361 -15.48 22.73 26.28
N SER A 362 -15.80 21.48 26.61
CA SER A 362 -14.95 20.58 27.39
C SER A 362 -13.62 20.33 26.67
N TYR A 363 -12.53 20.11 27.42
CA TYR A 363 -11.20 19.91 26.83
C TYR A 363 -11.13 18.73 25.85
N GLU A 364 -11.86 17.63 26.09
CA GLU A 364 -11.86 16.49 25.17
C GLU A 364 -12.40 16.84 23.76
N VAL A 365 -13.27 17.85 23.61
CA VAL A 365 -13.76 18.35 22.31
C VAL A 365 -12.65 19.13 21.58
N LEU A 366 -11.89 19.92 22.33
CA LEU A 366 -10.76 20.71 21.83
C LEU A 366 -9.62 19.76 21.40
N PHE A 367 -9.28 18.80 22.25
CA PHE A 367 -8.32 17.72 21.96
C PHE A 367 -8.74 16.92 20.72
N ARG A 368 -9.99 16.44 20.67
CA ARG A 368 -10.55 15.74 19.49
C ARG A 368 -10.41 16.58 18.21
N SER A 369 -10.67 17.88 18.29
CA SER A 369 -10.55 18.79 17.14
C SER A 369 -9.09 19.02 16.71
N LEU A 370 -8.17 19.16 17.66
CA LEU A 370 -6.73 19.27 17.41
C LEU A 370 -6.16 18.00 16.76
N GLN A 371 -6.48 16.83 17.30
CA GLN A 371 -6.06 15.54 16.75
C GLN A 371 -6.66 15.30 15.35
N LYS A 372 -7.95 15.61 15.15
CA LYS A 372 -8.62 15.52 13.85
C LYS A 372 -7.96 16.42 12.80
N LEU A 373 -7.65 17.67 13.14
CA LEU A 373 -6.92 18.59 12.27
C LEU A 373 -5.50 18.06 11.95
N LEU A 374 -4.78 17.54 12.94
CA LEU A 374 -3.45 16.96 12.77
C LEU A 374 -3.48 15.76 11.81
N ILE A 375 -4.43 14.84 12.00
CA ILE A 375 -4.61 13.62 11.20
C ILE A 375 -4.96 13.93 9.75
N ASP A 376 -5.92 14.84 9.49
CA ASP A 376 -6.31 15.18 8.12
C ASP A 376 -5.21 15.99 7.40
N THR A 377 -4.49 16.87 8.12
CA THR A 377 -3.32 17.59 7.57
C THR A 377 -2.17 16.63 7.25
N ALA A 378 -1.84 15.72 8.17
CA ALA A 378 -0.82 14.68 7.98
C ALA A 378 -1.18 13.73 6.83
N THR A 379 -2.45 13.34 6.71
CA THR A 379 -2.96 12.56 5.58
C THR A 379 -2.72 13.28 4.25
N SER A 380 -3.03 14.58 4.17
CA SER A 380 -2.81 15.34 2.94
C SER A 380 -1.33 15.55 2.59
N GLU A 381 -0.48 15.81 3.59
CA GLU A 381 0.95 16.03 3.36
C GLU A 381 1.66 14.72 3.00
N TYR A 382 1.37 13.61 3.68
CA TYR A 382 1.99 12.31 3.42
C TYR A 382 1.79 11.89 1.96
N LEU A 383 0.53 11.93 1.50
CA LEU A 383 0.16 11.64 0.12
C LEU A 383 0.87 12.60 -0.85
N PHE A 384 0.94 13.90 -0.54
CA PHE A 384 1.68 14.85 -1.38
C PHE A 384 3.20 14.58 -1.41
N THR A 385 3.82 14.21 -0.30
CA THR A 385 5.27 13.93 -0.24
C THR A 385 5.65 12.67 -1.00
N ASP A 386 4.82 11.62 -0.92
CA ASP A 386 4.98 10.41 -1.73
C ASP A 386 4.78 10.73 -3.22
N ASP A 387 3.69 11.42 -3.58
CA ASP A 387 3.43 11.80 -4.96
C ASP A 387 4.49 12.75 -5.55
N PHE A 388 5.00 13.73 -4.80
CA PHE A 388 5.86 14.78 -5.36
C PHE A 388 7.35 14.46 -5.29
N PHE A 389 7.82 13.76 -4.25
CA PHE A 389 9.24 13.43 -4.05
C PHE A 389 9.56 11.93 -4.09
N GLY A 390 8.60 11.06 -3.75
CA GLY A 390 8.81 9.61 -3.60
C GLY A 390 9.79 9.25 -2.49
N GLU A 391 9.74 9.96 -1.35
CA GLU A 391 10.61 9.74 -0.18
C GLU A 391 9.84 9.97 1.14
N GLU A 392 9.42 8.89 1.80
CA GLU A 392 8.69 8.93 3.09
C GLU A 392 9.41 9.73 4.18
N SER A 393 10.76 9.73 4.18
CA SER A 393 11.58 10.48 5.16
C SER A 393 11.26 11.98 5.23
N ILE A 394 10.85 12.59 4.10
CA ILE A 394 10.53 14.01 4.01
C ILE A 394 9.32 14.36 4.88
N PHE A 395 8.34 13.46 5.00
CA PHE A 395 7.19 13.66 5.87
C PHE A 395 7.61 13.82 7.34
N HIS A 396 8.50 12.95 7.82
CA HIS A 396 8.96 12.99 9.21
C HIS A 396 9.77 14.25 9.52
N ASP A 397 10.64 14.69 8.61
CA ASP A 397 11.39 15.94 8.73
C ASP A 397 10.45 17.17 8.81
N ILE A 398 9.35 17.16 8.04
CA ILE A 398 8.32 18.21 8.06
C ILE A 398 7.53 18.19 9.37
N PHE A 399 7.05 17.02 9.79
CA PHE A 399 6.13 16.88 10.92
C PHE A 399 6.78 16.94 12.31
N ALA A 400 8.11 16.83 12.40
CA ALA A 400 8.83 16.98 13.67
C ALA A 400 8.46 18.26 14.44
N GLY A 401 8.42 19.42 13.77
CA GLY A 401 8.05 20.70 14.39
C GLY A 401 6.57 20.78 14.80
N PRO A 402 5.61 20.50 13.89
CA PRO A 402 4.19 20.42 14.20
C PRO A 402 3.86 19.47 15.37
N ILE A 403 4.46 18.27 15.39
CA ILE A 403 4.26 17.29 16.47
C ILE A 403 4.84 17.83 17.77
N GLN A 404 6.04 18.43 17.78
CA GLN A 404 6.60 19.05 18.98
C GLN A 404 5.66 20.12 19.56
N VAL A 405 5.07 20.99 18.74
CA VAL A 405 4.14 22.04 19.21
C VAL A 405 2.87 21.43 19.85
N VAL A 406 2.34 20.34 19.28
CA VAL A 406 1.19 19.64 19.85
C VAL A 406 1.57 18.90 21.14
N ASP A 407 2.73 18.24 21.18
CA ASP A 407 3.26 17.57 22.37
C ASP A 407 3.51 18.54 23.53
N GLU A 408 4.10 19.71 23.27
CA GLU A 408 4.38 20.73 24.29
C GLU A 408 3.09 21.20 24.99
N HIS A 409 2.06 21.57 24.21
CA HIS A 409 0.75 21.95 24.75
C HIS A 409 0.06 20.75 25.44
N PHE A 410 0.06 19.58 24.83
CA PHE A 410 -0.61 18.39 25.38
C PHE A 410 -0.02 17.99 26.74
N ASN A 411 1.30 17.97 26.89
CA ASN A 411 1.95 17.67 28.17
C ASN A 411 1.63 18.73 29.24
N ALA A 412 1.59 20.02 28.87
CA ALA A 412 1.22 21.10 29.78
C ALA A 412 -0.22 20.97 30.31
N VAL A 413 -1.18 20.56 29.47
CA VAL A 413 -2.56 20.31 29.92
C VAL A 413 -2.66 18.99 30.71
N LEU A 414 -2.00 17.92 30.26
CA LEU A 414 -2.06 16.61 30.90
C LEU A 414 -1.58 16.64 32.37
N LEU A 415 -0.54 17.42 32.67
CA LEU A 415 -0.05 17.65 34.03
C LEU A 415 -1.07 18.31 34.96
N ASN A 416 -1.99 19.11 34.41
CA ASN A 416 -3.02 19.86 35.13
C ASN A 416 -4.42 19.22 35.03
N CYS A 417 -4.59 18.16 34.24
CA CYS A 417 -5.88 17.50 34.07
C CYS A 417 -6.20 16.56 35.25
N TYR A 418 -7.29 16.84 35.98
CA TYR A 418 -7.81 16.02 37.08
C TYR A 418 -9.14 15.32 36.74
N ASP A 419 -9.62 15.43 35.50
CA ASP A 419 -10.84 14.76 35.04
C ASP A 419 -10.52 13.36 34.48
N ALA A 420 -10.71 12.32 35.28
CA ALA A 420 -10.49 10.94 34.83
C ALA A 420 -11.45 10.50 33.70
N ILE A 421 -12.67 11.05 33.60
CA ILE A 421 -13.60 10.76 32.50
C ILE A 421 -13.11 11.44 31.22
N GLY A 422 -12.67 12.70 31.32
CA GLY A 422 -12.03 13.44 30.23
C GLY A 422 -10.77 12.74 29.70
N ILE A 423 -9.91 12.21 30.59
CA ILE A 423 -8.74 11.43 30.18
C ILE A 423 -9.14 10.11 29.52
N MET A 424 -10.14 9.38 30.04
CA MET A 424 -10.65 8.17 29.39
C MET A 424 -11.24 8.46 28.00
N LEU A 425 -11.99 9.56 27.85
CA LEU A 425 -12.47 10.02 26.54
C LEU A 425 -11.31 10.32 25.59
N MET A 426 -10.24 10.98 26.04
CA MET A 426 -9.03 11.21 25.22
C MET A 426 -8.36 9.90 24.77
N ILE A 427 -8.30 8.87 25.63
CA ILE A 427 -7.78 7.54 25.28
C ILE A 427 -8.63 6.91 24.17
N ARG A 428 -9.97 6.93 24.29
CA ARG A 428 -10.87 6.37 23.26
C ARG A 428 -10.83 7.16 21.95
N ILE A 429 -10.74 8.50 22.02
CA ILE A 429 -10.52 9.37 20.85
C ILE A 429 -9.23 8.99 20.10
N ILE A 430 -8.10 8.76 20.80
CA ILE A 430 -6.86 8.33 20.16
C ILE A 430 -7.00 6.93 19.55
N HIS A 431 -7.61 5.98 20.25
CA HIS A 431 -7.80 4.64 19.71
C HIS A 431 -8.68 4.63 18.44
N GLN A 432 -9.79 5.36 18.43
CA GLN A 432 -10.64 5.47 17.25
C GLN A 432 -9.94 6.21 16.09
N HIS A 433 -9.06 7.17 16.39
CA HIS A 433 -8.18 7.79 15.39
C HIS A 433 -7.13 6.80 14.83
N GLN A 434 -6.54 5.92 15.65
CA GLN A 434 -5.67 4.83 15.16
C GLN A 434 -6.43 3.90 14.20
N LEU A 435 -7.67 3.53 14.54
CA LEU A 435 -8.54 2.73 13.66
C LEU A 435 -8.88 3.46 12.34
N ILE A 436 -8.98 4.79 12.34
CA ILE A 436 -9.17 5.60 11.12
C ILE A 436 -7.90 5.60 10.26
N MET A 437 -6.71 5.79 10.84
CA MET A 437 -5.43 5.73 10.11
C MET A 437 -5.16 4.33 9.53
N PHE A 438 -5.44 3.28 10.28
CA PHE A 438 -5.39 1.89 9.81
C PHE A 438 -6.35 1.64 8.63
N LYS A 439 -7.60 2.13 8.69
CA LYS A 439 -8.55 2.06 7.57
C LYS A 439 -8.08 2.85 6.35
N ARG A 440 -7.41 3.99 6.54
CA ARG A 440 -6.77 4.80 5.47
C ARG A 440 -5.51 4.14 4.89
N ARG A 441 -4.90 3.17 5.59
CA ARG A 441 -3.60 2.55 5.29
C ARG A 441 -2.44 3.55 5.25
N ILE A 442 -2.46 4.54 6.13
CA ILE A 442 -1.40 5.56 6.23
C ILE A 442 -0.76 5.46 7.62
N PRO A 443 0.46 4.91 7.76
CA PRO A 443 1.10 4.65 9.06
C PRO A 443 1.82 5.87 9.66
N CYS A 444 1.72 7.04 9.02
CA CYS A 444 2.64 8.16 9.23
C CYS A 444 2.57 8.82 10.63
N LEU A 445 1.50 8.57 11.40
CA LEU A 445 1.31 9.06 12.76
C LEU A 445 1.30 7.96 13.83
N ASP A 446 1.50 6.69 13.49
CA ASP A 446 1.27 5.57 14.43
C ASP A 446 2.13 5.70 15.70
N SER A 447 3.43 5.95 15.51
CA SER A 447 4.40 6.25 16.59
C SER A 447 3.99 7.43 17.49
N TYR A 448 3.36 8.46 16.92
CA TYR A 448 2.85 9.61 17.67
C TYR A 448 1.58 9.26 18.46
N LEU A 449 0.63 8.56 17.84
CA LEU A 449 -0.61 8.14 18.49
C LEU A 449 -0.33 7.16 19.65
N ASP A 450 0.62 6.24 19.47
CA ASP A 450 1.08 5.34 20.54
C ASP A 450 1.78 6.10 21.67
N LYS A 451 2.64 7.08 21.37
CA LYS A 451 3.27 7.95 22.36
C LYS A 451 2.23 8.72 23.20
N VAL A 452 1.20 9.26 22.56
CA VAL A 452 0.10 9.95 23.27
C VAL A 452 -0.68 8.97 24.14
N ASN A 453 -1.00 7.77 23.63
CA ASN A 453 -1.68 6.71 24.38
C ASN A 453 -0.87 6.27 25.62
N MET A 454 0.43 6.01 25.45
CA MET A 454 1.37 5.69 26.54
C MET A 454 1.54 6.83 27.56
N SER A 455 1.22 8.08 27.20
CA SER A 455 1.25 9.23 28.11
C SER A 455 -0.07 9.39 28.88
N LEU A 456 -1.21 9.11 28.23
CA LEU A 456 -2.55 9.21 28.83
C LEU A 456 -2.76 8.18 29.96
N TRP A 457 -2.41 6.91 29.74
CA TRP A 457 -2.68 5.83 30.71
C TRP A 457 -2.03 6.02 32.10
N PRO A 458 -0.74 6.40 32.22
CA PRO A 458 -0.14 6.71 33.52
C PRO A 458 -0.83 7.87 34.23
N ARG A 459 -1.26 8.91 33.51
CA ARG A 459 -2.01 10.02 34.12
C ARG A 459 -3.41 9.63 34.54
N PHE A 460 -4.14 8.85 33.72
CA PHE A 460 -5.44 8.28 34.10
C PHE A 460 -5.32 7.50 35.40
N LYS A 461 -4.32 6.60 35.49
CA LYS A 461 -4.06 5.81 36.70
C LYS A 461 -3.75 6.69 37.91
N MET A 462 -2.89 7.70 37.76
CA MET A 462 -2.58 8.64 38.85
C MET A 462 -3.84 9.34 39.37
N VAL A 463 -4.70 9.85 38.48
CA VAL A 463 -5.94 10.53 38.87
C VAL A 463 -6.94 9.53 39.50
N PHE A 464 -7.06 8.32 38.96
CA PHE A 464 -7.90 7.26 39.54
C PHE A 464 -7.43 6.87 40.95
N ASP A 465 -6.12 6.70 41.16
CA ASP A 465 -5.54 6.39 42.47
C ASP A 465 -5.74 7.57 43.46
N LEU A 466 -5.83 8.82 43.01
CA LEU A 466 -6.25 9.96 43.84
C LEU A 466 -7.73 9.87 44.26
N HIS A 467 -8.65 9.54 43.35
CA HIS A 467 -10.06 9.30 43.71
C HIS A 467 -10.21 8.12 44.69
N LEU A 468 -9.46 7.04 44.48
CA LEU A 468 -9.45 5.87 45.36
C LEU A 468 -8.90 6.20 46.76
N ASN A 469 -7.80 6.94 46.84
CA ASN A 469 -7.22 7.38 48.12
C ASN A 469 -8.11 8.42 48.82
N SER A 470 -8.83 9.27 48.09
CA SER A 470 -9.84 10.18 48.63
C SER A 470 -10.99 9.44 49.33
N LEU A 471 -11.43 8.28 48.82
CA LEU A 471 -12.43 7.45 49.50
C LEU A 471 -11.84 6.68 50.70
N ARG A 472 -10.62 6.16 50.59
CA ARG A 472 -9.98 5.38 51.67
C ARG A 472 -9.59 6.21 52.89
N ASN A 473 -9.10 7.43 52.66
CA ASN A 473 -8.67 8.37 53.69
C ASN A 473 -9.77 9.39 54.05
N ALA A 474 -11.01 9.14 53.60
CA ALA A 474 -12.18 9.97 53.85
C ALA A 474 -12.45 10.13 55.36
N ASN A 475 -12.55 11.37 55.84
CA ASN A 475 -12.84 11.63 57.24
C ASN A 475 -14.33 11.43 57.54
N ILE A 476 -14.65 10.27 58.13
CA ILE A 476 -16.01 9.88 58.53
C ILE A 476 -16.74 10.99 59.30
N LYS A 477 -16.03 11.75 60.16
CA LYS A 477 -16.64 12.78 61.02
C LYS A 477 -17.03 14.09 60.30
N THR A 478 -16.49 14.36 59.11
CA THR A 478 -16.87 15.52 58.29
C THR A 478 -17.80 15.15 57.13
N LEU A 479 -17.93 13.85 56.84
CA LEU A 479 -18.84 13.33 55.82
C LEU A 479 -20.15 12.79 56.41
N TRP A 480 -20.21 12.46 57.71
CA TRP A 480 -21.44 11.99 58.33
C TRP A 480 -22.44 13.12 58.54
N GLU A 481 -23.65 12.92 58.01
CA GLU A 481 -24.85 13.70 58.26
C GLU A 481 -25.87 12.77 58.94
N ASP A 482 -26.71 13.28 59.85
CA ASP A 482 -27.72 12.49 60.58
C ASP A 482 -28.97 12.26 59.71
N ASP A 483 -28.75 11.67 58.53
CA ASP A 483 -29.79 11.38 57.53
C ASP A 483 -29.61 9.96 56.97
N VAL A 484 -30.74 9.28 56.79
CA VAL A 484 -30.82 7.89 56.32
C VAL A 484 -30.99 7.81 54.80
N HIS A 485 -31.19 8.95 54.13
CA HIS A 485 -31.23 9.09 52.68
C HIS A 485 -29.89 8.73 51.99
N PRO A 486 -29.88 8.47 50.67
CA PRO A 486 -28.65 8.15 49.94
C PRO A 486 -27.61 9.26 50.03
N HIS A 487 -26.39 8.91 50.44
CA HIS A 487 -25.30 9.86 50.64
C HIS A 487 -24.75 10.38 49.30
N TYR A 488 -24.37 11.67 49.24
CA TYR A 488 -23.98 12.30 47.99
C TYR A 488 -22.70 11.69 47.36
N VAL A 489 -21.80 11.12 48.19
CA VAL A 489 -20.59 10.40 47.70
C VAL A 489 -20.98 9.13 46.94
N THR A 490 -22.04 8.44 47.36
CA THR A 490 -22.58 7.25 46.70
C THR A 490 -23.08 7.60 45.30
N ARG A 491 -23.80 8.72 45.17
CA ARG A 491 -24.22 9.25 43.87
C ARG A 491 -23.03 9.56 42.96
N ARG A 492 -22.00 10.26 43.47
CA ARG A 492 -20.76 10.53 42.70
C ARG A 492 -20.06 9.25 42.28
N TYR A 493 -19.94 8.26 43.17
CA TYR A 493 -19.36 6.94 42.86
C TYR A 493 -20.15 6.21 41.77
N ALA A 494 -21.48 6.22 41.85
CA ALA A 494 -22.34 5.54 40.88
C ALA A 494 -22.28 6.21 39.50
N GLU A 495 -22.41 7.54 39.44
CA GLU A 495 -22.24 8.32 38.18
C GLU A 495 -20.86 8.06 37.57
N PHE A 496 -19.79 8.09 38.36
CA PHE A 496 -18.40 7.87 37.91
C PHE A 496 -18.17 6.44 37.40
N THR A 497 -18.65 5.44 38.14
CA THR A 497 -18.49 4.03 37.80
C THR A 497 -19.29 3.65 36.56
N ALA A 498 -20.53 4.15 36.45
CA ALA A 498 -21.34 4.04 35.24
C ALA A 498 -20.63 4.65 34.02
N SER A 499 -20.09 5.87 34.18
CA SER A 499 -19.39 6.58 33.10
C SER A 499 -18.15 5.84 32.61
N LEU A 500 -17.34 5.29 33.52
CA LEU A 500 -16.16 4.51 33.14
C LEU A 500 -16.50 3.12 32.58
N ALA A 501 -17.54 2.44 33.10
CA ALA A 501 -17.99 1.16 32.58
C ALA A 501 -18.54 1.29 31.15
N HIS A 502 -19.34 2.32 30.88
CA HIS A 502 -19.87 2.61 29.54
C HIS A 502 -18.73 2.92 28.54
N LEU A 503 -17.64 3.54 28.98
CA LEU A 503 -16.42 3.76 28.18
C LEU A 503 -15.50 2.53 28.06
N ASN A 504 -15.86 1.38 28.63
CA ASN A 504 -15.05 0.15 28.61
C ASN A 504 -15.63 -1.00 27.75
N VAL A 505 -16.94 -0.98 27.48
CA VAL A 505 -17.72 -2.12 26.92
C VAL A 505 -17.05 -2.85 25.75
N GLU A 506 -16.57 -2.10 24.76
CA GLU A 506 -16.01 -2.64 23.51
C GLU A 506 -14.48 -2.84 23.53
N HIS A 507 -13.81 -2.40 24.60
CA HIS A 507 -12.35 -2.16 24.64
C HIS A 507 -11.74 -2.55 26.01
N GLY A 508 -12.08 -3.75 26.49
CA GLY A 508 -11.82 -4.19 27.87
C GLY A 508 -10.48 -4.91 28.08
N ASP A 509 -9.43 -4.17 28.43
CA ASP A 509 -8.10 -4.70 28.78
C ASP A 509 -8.07 -5.48 30.12
N GLY A 510 -9.20 -5.61 30.82
CA GLY A 510 -9.33 -6.16 32.18
C GLY A 510 -8.73 -5.29 33.31
N GLN A 511 -7.72 -4.48 32.99
CA GLN A 511 -7.04 -3.62 33.96
C GLN A 511 -7.93 -2.50 34.52
N LEU A 512 -8.91 -1.99 33.75
CA LEU A 512 -9.87 -1.02 34.28
C LEU A 512 -10.86 -1.68 35.25
N ASP A 513 -11.33 -2.89 34.97
CA ASP A 513 -12.29 -3.61 35.82
C ASP A 513 -11.68 -3.93 37.20
N LEU A 514 -10.40 -4.31 37.24
CA LEU A 514 -9.63 -4.46 38.48
C LEU A 514 -9.49 -3.17 39.29
N ASN A 515 -9.54 -2.00 38.64
CA ASN A 515 -9.49 -0.70 39.30
C ASN A 515 -10.88 -0.27 39.80
N LEU A 516 -11.94 -0.50 39.01
CA LEU A 516 -13.33 -0.30 39.45
C LEU A 516 -13.68 -1.19 40.64
N GLU A 517 -13.22 -2.44 40.67
CA GLU A 517 -13.38 -3.35 41.81
C GLU A 517 -12.71 -2.81 43.10
N ARG A 518 -11.51 -2.22 42.99
CA ARG A 518 -10.84 -1.55 44.12
C ARG A 518 -11.61 -0.34 44.63
N LEU A 519 -12.29 0.39 43.72
CA LEU A 519 -13.14 1.53 44.05
C LEU A 519 -14.44 1.07 44.74
N ARG A 520 -15.04 -0.02 44.25
CA ARG A 520 -16.21 -0.69 44.86
C ARG A 520 -15.93 -1.09 46.31
N MET A 521 -14.81 -1.77 46.56
CA MET A 521 -14.39 -2.12 47.93
C MET A 521 -14.18 -0.89 48.84
N ALA A 522 -13.71 0.24 48.28
CA ALA A 522 -13.46 1.45 49.05
C ALA A 522 -14.75 2.21 49.41
N ILE A 523 -15.76 2.24 48.52
CA ILE A 523 -17.07 2.83 48.84
C ILE A 523 -17.87 1.96 49.81
N GLU A 524 -17.79 0.62 49.70
CA GLU A 524 -18.44 -0.30 50.65
C GLU A 524 -17.88 -0.16 52.08
N ASP A 525 -16.56 -0.12 52.22
CA ASP A 525 -15.89 0.15 53.51
C ASP A 525 -16.28 1.52 54.08
N LEU A 526 -16.33 2.58 53.25
CA LEU A 526 -16.77 3.91 53.66
C LEU A 526 -18.25 3.93 54.09
N LEU A 527 -19.14 3.27 53.34
CA LEU A 527 -20.57 3.19 53.67
C LEU A 527 -20.82 2.40 54.95
N VAL A 528 -20.13 1.29 55.16
CA VAL A 528 -20.20 0.52 56.42
C VAL A 528 -19.62 1.31 57.60
N LYS A 529 -18.59 2.15 57.38
CA LYS A 529 -18.06 3.07 58.40
C LYS A 529 -19.04 4.19 58.75
N LEU A 530 -19.72 4.78 57.76
CA LEU A 530 -20.77 5.79 57.97
C LEU A 530 -22.00 5.18 58.66
N ALA A 531 -22.47 4.01 58.22
CA ALA A 531 -23.61 3.31 58.82
C ALA A 531 -23.40 3.04 60.32
N LYS A 532 -22.19 2.65 60.72
CA LYS A 532 -21.82 2.41 62.14
C LYS A 532 -21.90 3.63 63.06
N MET A 533 -22.07 4.84 62.51
CA MET A 533 -22.28 6.06 63.32
C MET A 533 -23.71 6.16 63.89
N PHE A 534 -24.72 5.54 63.25
CA PHE A 534 -26.10 5.59 63.75
C PHE A 534 -26.30 4.69 64.97
N ALA A 535 -26.90 5.22 66.03
CA ALA A 535 -27.04 4.54 67.32
C ALA A 535 -28.00 3.33 67.33
N LYS A 536 -28.85 3.16 66.31
CA LYS A 536 -29.78 2.03 66.17
C LYS A 536 -29.38 1.14 64.98
N PRO A 537 -29.20 -0.19 65.15
CA PRO A 537 -28.93 -1.13 64.06
C PRO A 537 -29.86 -0.97 62.84
N LYS A 538 -31.19 -0.91 63.08
CA LYS A 538 -32.22 -0.63 62.07
C LYS A 538 -31.89 0.56 61.14
N LEU A 539 -31.35 1.66 61.68
CA LEU A 539 -30.97 2.85 60.89
C LEU A 539 -29.70 2.60 60.07
N GLN A 540 -28.75 1.83 60.59
CA GLN A 540 -27.56 1.38 59.83
C GLN A 540 -28.00 0.57 58.60
N THR A 541 -28.94 -0.37 58.79
CA THR A 541 -29.45 -1.23 57.72
C THR A 541 -30.24 -0.45 56.67
N ILE A 542 -31.13 0.48 57.07
CA ILE A 542 -31.86 1.36 56.14
C ILE A 542 -30.90 2.23 55.31
N PHE A 543 -29.91 2.87 55.96
CA PHE A 543 -28.93 3.73 55.27
C PHE A 543 -28.17 2.93 54.19
N LEU A 544 -27.71 1.71 54.52
CA LEU A 544 -27.03 0.86 53.56
C LEU A 544 -27.96 0.48 52.38
N ILE A 545 -29.20 0.09 52.65
CA ILE A 545 -30.21 -0.22 51.61
C ILE A 545 -30.42 0.97 50.66
N ASN A 546 -30.70 2.17 51.19
CA ASN A 546 -30.92 3.39 50.38
C ASN A 546 -29.71 3.72 49.49
N ASN A 547 -28.49 3.54 50.00
CA ASN A 547 -27.26 3.79 49.24
C ASN A 547 -27.01 2.74 48.15
N TYR A 548 -27.23 1.46 48.42
CA TYR A 548 -27.07 0.40 47.41
C TYR A 548 -28.15 0.47 46.33
N ASP A 549 -29.40 0.76 46.69
CA ASP A 549 -30.52 0.92 45.74
C ASP A 549 -30.29 2.09 44.76
N LEU A 550 -29.83 3.26 45.24
CA LEU A 550 -29.47 4.36 44.35
C LEU A 550 -28.30 3.98 43.41
N THR A 551 -27.31 3.24 43.93
CA THR A 551 -26.16 2.78 43.15
C THR A 551 -26.61 1.85 42.01
N ILE A 552 -27.47 0.88 42.32
CA ILE A 552 -28.03 -0.07 41.35
C ILE A 552 -28.90 0.67 40.32
N SER A 553 -29.69 1.66 40.74
CA SER A 553 -30.56 2.45 39.86
C SER A 553 -29.75 3.23 38.82
N ILE A 554 -28.70 3.95 39.23
CA ILE A 554 -27.82 4.71 38.33
C ILE A 554 -27.03 3.76 37.39
N LEU A 555 -26.55 2.61 37.89
CA LEU A 555 -25.85 1.62 37.07
C LEU A 555 -26.78 0.99 36.00
N LYS A 556 -28.07 0.83 36.29
CA LYS A 556 -29.08 0.34 35.33
C LYS A 556 -29.46 1.39 34.29
N GLU A 557 -29.55 2.66 34.69
CA GLU A 557 -29.85 3.77 33.77
C GLU A 557 -28.74 3.98 32.72
N ALA A 558 -27.50 3.60 33.04
CA ALA A 558 -26.33 3.73 32.17
C ALA A 558 -26.35 2.84 30.91
N GLY A 559 -27.37 2.01 30.70
CA GLY A 559 -27.62 1.24 29.46
C GLY A 559 -26.71 0.05 29.21
N THR A 560 -25.59 -0.06 29.93
CA THR A 560 -24.82 -1.31 30.07
C THR A 560 -25.50 -2.20 31.10
N GLU A 561 -25.55 -3.52 30.87
CA GLU A 561 -25.64 -4.47 31.98
C GLU A 561 -24.49 -4.14 32.95
N GLY A 562 -24.79 -3.74 34.19
CA GLY A 562 -23.88 -2.97 35.06
C GLY A 562 -22.69 -3.75 35.65
N GLY A 563 -22.26 -4.79 34.94
CA GLY A 563 -21.12 -5.65 35.25
C GLY A 563 -21.24 -6.38 36.58
N LYS A 564 -20.09 -6.87 37.02
CA LYS A 564 -19.93 -7.53 38.33
C LYS A 564 -20.30 -6.60 39.50
N ALA A 565 -20.15 -5.28 39.32
CA ALA A 565 -20.49 -4.29 40.33
C ALA A 565 -22.00 -4.23 40.60
N GLN A 566 -22.86 -4.15 39.57
CA GLN A 566 -24.32 -4.20 39.76
C GLN A 566 -24.75 -5.52 40.41
N GLN A 567 -24.23 -6.65 39.92
CA GLN A 567 -24.55 -7.99 40.45
C GLN A 567 -24.21 -8.10 41.95
N HIS A 568 -23.00 -7.68 42.34
CA HIS A 568 -22.56 -7.64 43.74
C HIS A 568 -23.45 -6.72 44.59
N PHE A 569 -23.76 -5.50 44.14
CA PHE A 569 -24.65 -4.62 44.89
C PHE A 569 -26.06 -5.18 45.02
N GLU A 570 -26.59 -5.88 44.02
CA GLU A 570 -27.89 -6.55 44.13
C GLU A 570 -27.89 -7.71 45.13
N GLU A 571 -26.81 -8.49 45.22
CA GLU A 571 -26.65 -9.54 46.24
C GLU A 571 -26.53 -8.96 47.64
N VAL A 572 -25.71 -7.91 47.82
CA VAL A 572 -25.56 -7.19 49.08
C VAL A 572 -26.87 -6.49 49.49
N LEU A 573 -27.62 -5.91 48.55
CA LEU A 573 -28.94 -5.34 48.79
C LEU A 573 -29.92 -6.41 49.30
N LYS A 574 -30.04 -7.56 48.62
CA LYS A 574 -30.90 -8.68 49.04
C LYS A 574 -30.54 -9.17 50.45
N SER A 575 -29.25 -9.24 50.77
CA SER A 575 -28.76 -9.60 52.12
C SER A 575 -29.16 -8.57 53.19
N ASN A 576 -28.96 -7.28 52.94
CA ASN A 576 -29.36 -6.23 53.88
C ASN A 576 -30.88 -6.10 54.04
N ILE A 577 -31.66 -6.32 52.96
CA ILE A 577 -33.13 -6.39 53.04
C ILE A 577 -33.56 -7.54 53.95
N ALA A 578 -32.94 -8.72 53.85
CA ALA A 578 -33.26 -9.84 54.75
C ALA A 578 -32.93 -9.53 56.22
N ILE A 579 -31.83 -8.82 56.49
CA ILE A 579 -31.49 -8.34 57.84
C ILE A 579 -32.55 -7.33 58.33
N TYR A 580 -32.90 -6.33 57.53
CA TYR A 580 -33.88 -5.31 57.89
C TYR A 580 -35.28 -5.91 58.17
N VAL A 581 -35.71 -6.86 57.34
CA VAL A 581 -36.96 -7.61 57.53
C VAL A 581 -36.97 -8.31 58.89
N GLU A 582 -35.87 -8.97 59.26
CA GLU A 582 -35.75 -9.64 60.56
C GLU A 582 -35.71 -8.66 61.73
N GLU A 583 -35.03 -7.51 61.60
CA GLU A 583 -35.02 -6.46 62.63
C GLU A 583 -36.41 -5.83 62.84
N LEU A 584 -37.10 -5.47 61.76
CA LEU A 584 -38.43 -4.86 61.79
C LEU A 584 -39.48 -5.82 62.37
N LEU A 585 -39.40 -7.11 62.01
CA LEU A 585 -40.27 -8.14 62.58
C LEU A 585 -39.96 -8.40 64.06
N LEU A 586 -38.68 -8.38 64.47
CA LEU A 586 -38.28 -8.52 65.87
C LEU A 586 -38.75 -7.34 66.74
N GLU A 587 -38.78 -6.11 66.21
CA GLU A 587 -39.28 -4.94 66.93
C GLU A 587 -40.77 -5.08 67.29
N GLN A 588 -41.59 -5.63 66.39
CA GLN A 588 -43.03 -5.83 66.61
C GLN A 588 -43.36 -7.14 67.36
N PHE A 589 -42.68 -8.24 67.03
CA PHE A 589 -43.06 -9.61 67.41
C PHE A 589 -41.91 -10.44 68.04
N SER A 590 -41.00 -9.79 68.77
CA SER A 590 -39.82 -10.43 69.40
C SER A 590 -40.10 -11.77 70.10
N GLY A 591 -41.17 -11.90 70.87
CA GLY A 591 -41.53 -13.14 71.57
C GLY A 591 -41.89 -14.29 70.64
N LEU A 592 -42.74 -14.03 69.64
CA LEU A 592 -43.18 -14.99 68.63
C LEU A 592 -41.98 -15.49 67.80
N ILE A 593 -41.11 -14.58 67.37
CA ILE A 593 -39.97 -14.92 66.51
C ILE A 593 -38.90 -15.67 67.31
N LYS A 594 -38.65 -15.30 68.58
CA LYS A 594 -37.77 -16.09 69.46
C LYS A 594 -38.30 -17.51 69.66
N PHE A 595 -39.60 -17.67 69.91
CA PHE A 595 -40.26 -18.97 70.07
C PHE A 595 -40.15 -19.85 68.81
N VAL A 596 -40.39 -19.28 67.61
CA VAL A 596 -40.30 -20.03 66.34
C VAL A 596 -38.84 -20.28 65.91
N LYS A 597 -37.89 -19.42 66.29
CA LYS A 597 -36.45 -19.65 66.02
C LYS A 597 -35.81 -20.68 66.98
N SER A 598 -36.31 -20.82 68.21
CA SER A 598 -35.82 -21.84 69.15
C SER A 598 -36.28 -23.26 68.85
N ARG A 599 -37.23 -23.44 67.91
CA ARG A 599 -37.80 -24.73 67.51
C ARG A 599 -37.84 -24.82 65.98
N PRO A 600 -36.73 -25.20 65.31
CA PRO A 600 -36.69 -25.33 63.85
C PRO A 600 -37.68 -26.38 63.33
N ALA A 601 -38.06 -26.29 62.06
CA ALA A 601 -39.09 -27.15 61.48
C ALA A 601 -38.67 -28.64 61.36
N ASP A 602 -37.36 -28.88 61.18
CA ASP A 602 -36.74 -30.18 61.00
C ASP A 602 -36.19 -30.74 62.33
N GLU A 603 -37.08 -31.24 63.19
CA GLU A 603 -36.70 -32.15 64.28
C GLU A 603 -37.49 -33.46 64.21
N THR A 604 -36.81 -34.51 63.76
CA THR A 604 -37.17 -35.92 64.01
C THR A 604 -36.70 -36.40 65.40
N ALA A 605 -36.20 -35.48 66.24
CA ALA A 605 -35.70 -35.75 67.59
C ALA A 605 -36.86 -35.92 68.58
N THR A 606 -37.00 -37.11 69.17
CA THR A 606 -38.08 -37.47 70.10
C THR A 606 -37.95 -36.85 71.51
N ASN A 607 -37.09 -35.85 71.71
CA ASN A 607 -36.68 -35.38 73.04
C ASN A 607 -36.45 -33.86 73.19
N SER A 608 -36.96 -33.01 72.28
CA SER A 608 -37.09 -31.58 72.56
C SER A 608 -38.35 -31.29 73.39
N GLU A 609 -38.27 -30.29 74.28
CA GLU A 609 -39.33 -30.01 75.27
C GLU A 609 -40.66 -29.67 74.58
N LYS A 610 -41.71 -30.44 74.86
CA LYS A 610 -43.06 -30.19 74.37
C LYS A 610 -43.56 -28.85 74.92
N ALA A 611 -43.71 -27.86 74.04
CA ALA A 611 -44.15 -26.52 74.38
C ALA A 611 -45.42 -26.56 75.24
N SER A 612 -45.39 -25.89 76.39
CA SER A 612 -46.55 -25.78 77.26
C SER A 612 -47.60 -24.84 76.66
N ILE A 613 -48.88 -25.08 76.96
CA ILE A 613 -49.96 -24.17 76.55
C ILE A 613 -49.71 -22.76 77.11
N ALA A 614 -49.12 -22.65 78.30
CA ALA A 614 -48.80 -21.39 78.97
C ALA A 614 -47.73 -20.54 78.27
N GLU A 615 -46.80 -21.13 77.50
CA GLU A 615 -45.87 -20.38 76.64
C GLU A 615 -46.57 -19.77 75.42
N VAL A 616 -47.55 -20.49 74.86
CA VAL A 616 -48.06 -20.23 73.50
C VAL A 616 -49.36 -19.43 73.52
N GLU A 617 -50.22 -19.64 74.51
CA GLU A 617 -51.44 -18.86 74.74
C GLU A 617 -51.22 -17.33 74.75
N PRO A 618 -50.25 -16.77 75.50
CA PRO A 618 -50.00 -15.32 75.47
C PRO A 618 -49.52 -14.86 74.10
N LEU A 619 -48.66 -15.63 73.40
CA LEU A 619 -48.13 -15.26 72.08
C LEU A 619 -49.22 -15.23 71.00
N VAL A 620 -50.18 -16.18 71.04
CA VAL A 620 -51.30 -16.21 70.10
C VAL A 620 -52.26 -15.04 70.34
N LYS A 621 -52.61 -14.75 71.60
CA LYS A 621 -53.51 -13.64 71.97
C LYS A 621 -52.89 -12.26 71.71
N ASP A 622 -51.59 -12.13 71.97
CA ASP A 622 -50.81 -10.93 71.66
C ASP A 622 -50.75 -10.67 70.14
N PHE A 623 -50.45 -11.69 69.34
CA PHE A 623 -50.50 -11.57 67.89
C PHE A 623 -51.90 -11.22 67.39
N ALA A 624 -52.94 -11.92 67.85
CA ALA A 624 -54.31 -11.74 67.40
C ALA A 624 -54.89 -10.34 67.70
N SER A 625 -54.42 -9.70 68.78
CA SER A 625 -54.80 -8.33 69.11
C SER A 625 -53.97 -7.26 68.39
N ARG A 626 -52.65 -7.49 68.18
CA ARG A 626 -51.75 -6.46 67.63
C ARG A 626 -51.48 -6.53 66.12
N TYR A 627 -51.75 -7.64 65.42
CA TYR A 627 -51.27 -7.84 64.05
C TYR A 627 -51.67 -6.75 63.04
N LYS A 628 -52.89 -6.20 63.11
CA LYS A 628 -53.34 -5.16 62.18
C LYS A 628 -52.57 -3.85 62.34
N ALA A 629 -52.47 -3.37 63.58
CA ALA A 629 -51.73 -2.15 63.91
C ALA A 629 -50.22 -2.32 63.65
N ALA A 630 -49.66 -3.50 63.89
CA ALA A 630 -48.27 -3.80 63.55
C ALA A 630 -48.02 -3.77 62.03
N ILE A 631 -48.93 -4.32 61.20
CA ILE A 631 -48.83 -4.26 59.74
C ILE A 631 -48.92 -2.81 59.23
N GLU A 632 -49.83 -2.02 59.81
CA GLU A 632 -49.99 -0.60 59.48
C GLU A 632 -48.77 0.25 59.88
N LEU A 633 -48.17 -0.03 61.05
CA LEU A 633 -46.93 0.61 61.51
C LEU A 633 -45.72 0.20 60.66
N MET A 634 -45.56 -1.09 60.34
CA MET A 634 -44.51 -1.56 59.43
C MET A 634 -44.64 -0.96 58.03
N HIS A 635 -45.87 -0.78 57.54
CA HIS A 635 -46.15 -0.10 56.28
C HIS A 635 -45.72 1.39 56.33
N TYR A 636 -46.07 2.11 57.40
CA TYR A 636 -45.65 3.50 57.60
C TYR A 636 -44.12 3.67 57.73
N ASP A 637 -43.48 2.80 58.52
CA ASP A 637 -42.03 2.76 58.68
C ASP A 637 -41.31 2.58 57.33
N VAL A 638 -41.79 1.67 56.48
CA VAL A 638 -41.19 1.41 55.16
C VAL A 638 -41.41 2.60 54.20
N ILE A 639 -42.59 3.24 54.18
CA ILE A 639 -42.82 4.44 53.35
C ILE A 639 -41.92 5.60 53.77
N THR A 640 -41.69 5.79 55.08
CA THR A 640 -40.90 6.91 55.60
C THR A 640 -39.39 6.68 55.58
N SER A 641 -38.94 5.42 55.48
CA SER A 641 -37.51 5.06 55.55
C SER A 641 -36.82 4.91 54.20
N PHE A 642 -37.54 4.55 53.12
CA PHE A 642 -36.93 4.21 51.83
C PHE A 642 -37.28 5.21 50.73
N SER A 643 -36.25 5.81 50.11
CA SER A 643 -36.42 6.87 49.12
C SER A 643 -36.92 6.39 47.76
N ASN A 644 -36.75 5.09 47.46
CA ASN A 644 -37.24 4.46 46.23
C ASN A 644 -38.49 3.62 46.52
N PHE A 645 -39.58 4.00 45.86
CA PHE A 645 -40.89 3.32 45.95
C PHE A 645 -40.82 1.82 45.62
N LEU A 646 -40.06 1.43 44.59
CA LEU A 646 -39.96 0.03 44.17
C LEU A 646 -39.24 -0.81 45.24
N CYS A 647 -38.14 -0.28 45.78
CA CYS A 647 -37.39 -0.89 46.87
C CYS A 647 -38.25 -1.06 48.13
N GLY A 648 -38.96 0.01 48.54
CA GLY A 648 -39.89 -0.03 49.66
C GLY A 648 -41.01 -1.07 49.48
N MET A 649 -41.58 -1.17 48.28
CA MET A 649 -42.60 -2.19 47.97
C MET A 649 -42.04 -3.62 48.03
N GLU A 650 -40.81 -3.86 47.55
CA GLU A 650 -40.15 -5.17 47.68
C GLU A 650 -39.86 -5.53 49.14
N ILE A 651 -39.38 -4.57 49.93
CA ILE A 651 -39.12 -4.72 51.37
C ILE A 651 -40.41 -5.02 52.13
N LEU A 652 -41.51 -4.33 51.84
CA LEU A 652 -42.81 -4.64 52.43
C LEU A 652 -43.27 -6.06 52.05
N ARG A 653 -43.16 -6.45 50.78
CA ARG A 653 -43.53 -7.81 50.33
C ARG A 653 -42.70 -8.89 51.02
N ALA A 654 -41.39 -8.68 51.17
CA ALA A 654 -40.51 -9.58 51.90
C ALA A 654 -40.89 -9.65 53.40
N THR A 655 -41.13 -8.50 54.04
CA THR A 655 -41.57 -8.41 55.44
C THR A 655 -42.86 -9.20 55.68
N LEU A 656 -43.87 -8.98 54.84
CA LEU A 656 -45.19 -9.60 54.99
C LEU A 656 -45.19 -11.09 54.62
N ALA A 657 -44.35 -11.52 53.67
CA ALA A 657 -44.13 -12.94 53.37
C ALA A 657 -43.43 -13.67 54.54
N GLN A 658 -42.40 -13.04 55.14
CA GLN A 658 -41.66 -13.62 56.26
C GLN A 658 -42.51 -13.65 57.55
N LEU A 659 -43.33 -12.61 57.80
CA LEU A 659 -44.36 -12.62 58.85
C LEU A 659 -45.32 -13.80 58.68
N LEU A 660 -45.80 -14.02 57.45
CA LEU A 660 -46.71 -15.12 57.12
C LEU A 660 -46.05 -16.49 57.34
N LEU A 661 -44.76 -16.64 57.01
CA LEU A 661 -43.99 -17.85 57.27
C LEU A 661 -43.85 -18.14 58.77
N TYR A 662 -43.47 -17.12 59.57
CA TYR A 662 -43.37 -17.26 61.03
C TYR A 662 -44.73 -17.60 61.67
N TYR A 663 -45.81 -16.95 61.24
CA TYR A 663 -47.15 -17.25 61.73
C TYR A 663 -47.65 -18.65 61.32
N THR A 664 -47.34 -19.10 60.10
CA THR A 664 -47.70 -20.45 59.64
C THR A 664 -46.97 -21.52 60.46
N ARG A 665 -45.66 -21.32 60.74
CA ARG A 665 -44.89 -22.17 61.65
C ARG A 665 -45.47 -22.18 63.07
N LEU A 666 -45.83 -21.02 63.62
CA LEU A 666 -46.52 -20.94 64.93
C LEU A 666 -47.83 -21.75 64.92
N SER A 667 -48.65 -21.61 63.87
CA SER A 667 -49.91 -22.37 63.73
C SER A 667 -49.68 -23.87 63.64
N GLU A 668 -48.59 -24.33 63.02
CA GLU A 668 -48.18 -25.74 63.05
C GLU A 668 -47.71 -26.19 64.43
N CYS A 669 -46.90 -25.39 65.14
CA CYS A 669 -46.50 -25.69 66.52
C CYS A 669 -47.74 -25.84 67.43
N VAL A 670 -48.72 -24.92 67.36
CA VAL A 670 -49.97 -25.00 68.12
C VAL A 670 -50.72 -26.32 67.85
N LYS A 671 -50.78 -26.76 66.59
CA LYS A 671 -51.44 -28.04 66.20
C LYS A 671 -50.71 -29.28 66.71
N ARG A 672 -49.41 -29.20 67.01
CA ARG A 672 -48.58 -30.30 67.53
C ARG A 672 -48.59 -30.40 69.07
N ILE A 673 -49.20 -29.45 69.79
CA ILE A 673 -49.27 -29.42 71.26
C ILE A 673 -50.49 -30.20 71.78
N ASN A 674 -50.27 -31.08 72.76
CA ASN A 674 -51.35 -31.77 73.48
C ASN A 674 -52.26 -30.74 74.18
N GLY A 675 -53.50 -30.57 73.69
CA GLY A 675 -54.46 -29.60 74.19
C GLY A 675 -54.50 -28.26 73.43
N GLY A 676 -53.64 -28.06 72.41
CA GLY A 676 -53.62 -26.86 71.57
C GLY A 676 -54.94 -26.54 70.87
N SER A 677 -55.86 -27.52 70.78
CA SER A 677 -57.24 -27.37 70.30
C SER A 677 -58.02 -26.22 70.97
N ALA A 678 -57.70 -25.85 72.21
CA ALA A 678 -58.31 -24.70 72.88
C ALA A 678 -57.93 -23.35 72.26
N LEU A 679 -56.67 -23.22 71.82
CA LEU A 679 -56.11 -21.99 71.24
C LEU A 679 -56.55 -21.72 69.79
N ASN A 680 -57.20 -22.71 69.14
CA ASN A 680 -57.78 -22.53 67.81
C ASN A 680 -58.87 -21.44 67.73
N LYS A 681 -59.41 -20.98 68.87
CA LYS A 681 -60.33 -19.84 68.92
C LYS A 681 -59.63 -18.48 68.79
N ASP A 682 -58.39 -18.39 69.24
CA ASP A 682 -57.60 -17.16 69.27
C ASP A 682 -56.64 -17.06 68.07
N LEU A 683 -56.45 -18.15 67.31
CA LEU A 683 -55.69 -18.15 66.05
C LEU A 683 -56.44 -17.37 64.94
N VAL A 684 -55.83 -16.26 64.50
CA VAL A 684 -56.24 -15.52 63.31
C VAL A 684 -56.18 -16.42 62.06
N SER A 685 -57.17 -16.35 61.19
CA SER A 685 -57.14 -17.13 59.94
C SER A 685 -56.05 -16.62 58.98
N ILE A 686 -55.33 -17.54 58.34
CA ILE A 686 -54.31 -17.21 57.33
C ILE A 686 -54.91 -16.38 56.19
N SER A 687 -56.16 -16.65 55.82
CA SER A 687 -56.93 -15.86 54.83
C SER A 687 -57.15 -14.41 55.25
N SER A 688 -57.37 -14.15 56.54
CA SER A 688 -57.54 -12.79 57.10
C SER A 688 -56.22 -12.01 57.06
N ILE A 689 -55.10 -12.66 57.37
CA ILE A 689 -53.75 -12.07 57.28
C ILE A 689 -53.43 -11.78 55.81
N LEU A 690 -53.67 -12.73 54.90
CA LEU A 690 -53.50 -12.53 53.46
C LEU A 690 -54.38 -11.42 52.87
N PHE A 691 -55.57 -11.16 53.44
CA PHE A 691 -56.43 -10.05 53.03
C PHE A 691 -55.82 -8.69 53.42
N GLU A 692 -55.38 -8.55 54.69
CA GLU A 692 -54.74 -7.30 55.16
C GLU A 692 -53.39 -7.06 54.45
N ILE A 693 -52.60 -8.11 54.18
CA ILE A 693 -51.41 -8.04 53.33
C ILE A 693 -51.75 -7.54 51.91
N LYS A 694 -52.82 -8.08 51.28
CA LYS A 694 -53.25 -7.68 49.93
C LYS A 694 -53.83 -6.26 49.87
N LYS A 695 -54.36 -5.74 50.97
CA LYS A 695 -54.77 -4.32 51.10
C LYS A 695 -53.53 -3.45 50.99
N TYR A 696 -52.58 -3.55 51.93
CA TYR A 696 -51.40 -2.70 51.95
C TYR A 696 -50.47 -2.89 50.73
N SER A 697 -50.33 -4.12 50.19
CA SER A 697 -49.62 -4.36 48.92
C SER A 697 -50.34 -3.83 47.66
N ARG A 698 -51.49 -3.13 47.81
CA ARG A 698 -52.22 -2.39 46.78
C ARG A 698 -52.41 -0.90 47.14
N THR A 699 -51.85 -0.44 48.26
CA THR A 699 -52.00 0.94 48.78
C THR A 699 -50.64 1.61 49.06
N PHE A 700 -49.53 0.89 48.85
CA PHE A 700 -48.33 1.47 48.24
C PHE A 700 -48.67 1.89 46.80
#